data_AF-A0AAF0TK20-F1
#
_entry.id   AF-A0AAF0TK20-F1
#
_cell.length_a   1.000
_cell.length_b   1.000
_cell.length_c   1.000
_cell.angle_alpha   90.00
_cell.angle_beta   90.00
_cell.angle_gamma   90.00
#
_symmetry.space_group_name_H-M   'P 1'
#
loop_
_entity.id
_entity.type
_entity.pdbx_description
1 polymer ?
#
loop_
_entity_poly.entity_id
_entity_poly.type
_entity_poly.pdbx_seq_one_letter_code
_entity_poly.pdbx_strand_id
1 'polypeptide(L)'
;MAQFKISFSWFNLLSLLLINVYVCGVFSLSLYGNDEYISAVGDSGMRRDGLRVAIEAWNQCNEVGEEAPKMGSPRVADCFDVQNKGSSQQQQNPNMLLHKVTEEDNKLGIGKSFPGLTKPALNNVDLYAAEKELYLGSKCQVDDNPNPWQFWMIMLKSGNMDTHAGKCPKNGHKIGPFDPPSEFPCFGKGCMNQPLIYHNYTTLQGTTLKGSFYGTWDLNAGSSRDSANMNTSFYSVTWQKELGKGSWIFHHVIRTSTKYPWLMLYLRSDATSGFSGGYHYQTRGMSKIIPESPNFKVRFTLNVTQGGGPHSQFYLMDMGSCWKNNGKPCDGNVTSDVTRYSEMILNLETPSWCKPDDPKLCPPYHTFPNGTKVHRTDKSRYPYEAYHLHCTPGNGEHVEQPSGPCDPYSNPQPQEILQILPHPVWGEYGYPTKKGQGWIGDPTTWELDVGRLSQSLYFYQDPGTAPAKRKWSSIDLGTEIFRDANQVAEWTYISAVGDPGTRRDGLRVAIEAWNQCNEVGEEAHKMGCPRAADCFDVQNKGSSQQQQNPNRLLHKVTEKDNKLGIGKSFPGLTKPALHNVDLYAAEKELYLGSKCQVDDKPNPWQFWMIRLKSGNMDTHAGKCPKNGHKVGPFDPPSEFPCFGKGCMNQPLIYHNYTTLQGTTLKGGFHGTWDLNAGSSRDSANMNTSLYSIRWQKELGKSWIFSHVLRTSTKYPWLMLYLRSDATSGFSGGYHYQTRGMSKIIAESPNFKVRFRLNVLQGGGPKSQFYLMDIGSCWKNNGKPCDGDVTSDVTRYSEMILNPETPSWCNPDDFKLCPPYHTFPNGTKVHRTDKSHYPYEAYHMYCTPGNGEHVEQPSVPCDPYSNPQPQEILQILPHPVWGEYGYPTKKGQGWIADPTTWELDVGRMSQSLYFYQDPGTAPARRKWSSIGLGTEIFRDANRVAEWTVGDFDILVPKN
;
A
#
# COMPACT_ATOMS: atom_id res chain seq x y z
N MET A 1 -52.98 50.52 29.70
CA MET A 1 -54.15 50.81 28.85
C MET A 1 -53.88 52.14 28.14
N ALA A 2 -54.01 52.36 26.85
CA ALA A 2 -54.06 51.51 25.66
C ALA A 2 -53.85 52.51 24.50
N GLN A 3 -52.84 52.33 23.63
CA GLN A 3 -52.70 53.07 22.37
C GLN A 3 -52.05 52.11 21.36
N PHE A 4 -52.79 51.64 20.37
CA PHE A 4 -53.16 52.25 19.08
C PHE A 4 -52.03 52.24 18.03
N LYS A 5 -52.33 51.53 16.94
CA LYS A 5 -51.52 51.27 15.74
C LYS A 5 -51.50 52.50 14.79
N ILE A 6 -50.44 52.60 13.97
CA ILE A 6 -50.43 52.62 12.46
C ILE A 6 -49.25 53.45 11.90
N SER A 7 -48.62 52.89 10.84
CA SER A 7 -47.84 53.45 9.71
C SER A 7 -46.36 53.89 9.81
N PHE A 8 -45.53 53.10 9.09
CA PHE A 8 -44.58 53.44 8.03
C PHE A 8 -43.77 54.77 8.06
N SER A 9 -42.43 54.65 8.07
CA SER A 9 -41.53 54.95 6.91
C SER A 9 -40.07 55.21 7.36
N TRP A 10 -39.14 55.03 6.42
CA TRP A 10 -37.68 54.94 6.50
C TRP A 10 -36.91 56.16 7.05
N PHE A 11 -35.80 55.91 7.76
CA PHE A 11 -34.40 56.24 7.40
C PHE A 11 -33.48 56.44 8.64
N ASN A 12 -32.34 55.71 8.65
CA ASN A 12 -31.00 56.04 9.20
C ASN A 12 -30.89 56.61 10.64
N LEU A 13 -30.13 56.03 11.58
CA LEU A 13 -28.66 56.01 11.63
C LEU A 13 -28.22 55.28 12.92
N LEU A 14 -27.17 54.46 12.81
CA LEU A 14 -26.18 54.07 13.82
C LEU A 14 -26.57 53.85 15.30
N SER A 15 -26.37 52.60 15.75
CA SER A 15 -25.45 52.19 16.83
C SER A 15 -26.05 51.29 17.92
N LEU A 16 -25.32 50.19 18.14
CA LEU A 16 -25.14 49.42 19.37
C LEU A 16 -26.22 48.40 19.79
N LEU A 17 -25.81 47.14 19.60
CA LEU A 17 -25.92 46.02 20.55
C LEU A 17 -27.32 45.54 20.96
N LEU A 18 -27.75 44.41 20.36
CA LEU A 18 -27.91 43.09 21.01
C LEU A 18 -29.03 42.26 20.34
N ILE A 19 -28.75 40.95 20.25
CA ILE A 19 -29.66 39.83 19.93
C ILE A 19 -29.97 39.65 18.44
N ASN A 20 -29.35 38.63 17.84
CA ASN A 20 -29.93 37.92 16.70
C ASN A 20 -29.84 36.41 16.95
N VAL A 21 -30.97 35.86 17.36
CA VAL A 21 -31.36 34.48 17.13
C VAL A 21 -31.61 34.34 15.63
N TYR A 22 -30.90 33.44 14.94
CA TYR A 22 -31.32 32.97 13.62
C TYR A 22 -31.47 31.45 13.64
N VAL A 23 -32.71 31.05 13.35
CA VAL A 23 -33.20 29.70 13.18
C VAL A 23 -32.78 29.18 11.80
N CYS A 24 -32.30 27.94 11.80
CA CYS A 24 -32.18 26.94 10.74
C CYS A 24 -32.69 27.32 9.34
N GLY A 25 -31.75 27.61 8.45
CA GLY A 25 -31.86 27.38 7.00
C GLY A 25 -30.80 26.36 6.59
N VAL A 26 -31.26 25.19 6.16
CA VAL A 26 -30.45 24.03 5.78
C VAL A 26 -29.55 24.37 4.58
N PHE A 27 -28.29 24.68 4.84
CA PHE A 27 -27.22 24.52 3.85
C PHE A 27 -26.80 23.06 3.87
N SER A 28 -27.26 22.28 2.89
CA SER A 28 -26.65 21.00 2.53
C SER A 28 -25.25 21.27 2.01
N LEU A 29 -24.29 21.38 2.93
CA LEU A 29 -22.88 21.21 2.63
C LEU A 29 -22.69 19.77 2.18
N SER A 30 -22.41 19.63 0.89
CA SER A 30 -21.91 18.44 0.22
C SER A 30 -20.75 17.82 1.01
N LEU A 31 -21.03 16.78 1.79
CA LEU A 31 -20.04 15.87 2.38
C LEU A 31 -19.60 14.87 1.31
N TYR A 32 -18.86 15.35 0.31
CA TYR A 32 -17.99 14.53 -0.53
C TYR A 32 -16.56 15.04 -0.29
N GLY A 33 -16.01 14.68 0.86
CA GLY A 33 -14.61 14.87 1.18
C GLY A 33 -13.82 13.70 0.62
N ASN A 34 -12.80 14.00 -0.19
CA ASN A 34 -11.65 13.13 -0.41
C ASN A 34 -11.20 12.51 0.92
N ASP A 35 -11.24 11.19 1.07
CA ASP A 35 -10.37 10.54 2.06
C ASP A 35 -8.96 10.39 1.45
N GLU A 36 -8.34 11.53 1.18
CA GLU A 36 -6.89 11.64 0.95
C GLU A 36 -6.24 11.47 2.34
N TYR A 37 -6.07 10.22 2.79
CA TYR A 37 -5.46 9.94 4.09
C TYR A 37 -4.05 10.55 4.13
N ILE A 38 -3.83 11.47 5.06
CA ILE A 38 -2.51 11.99 5.39
C ILE A 38 -1.81 11.05 6.37
N SER A 39 -0.50 10.88 6.20
CA SER A 39 0.27 10.09 7.16
C SER A 39 0.33 10.81 8.51
N ALA A 40 -0.14 10.12 9.55
CA ALA A 40 0.03 10.56 10.93
C ALA A 40 1.51 10.50 11.39
N VAL A 41 2.32 9.70 10.71
CA VAL A 41 3.73 9.47 11.03
C VAL A 41 4.66 10.24 10.11
N GLY A 42 5.80 10.71 10.65
CA GLY A 42 6.76 11.60 9.98
C GLY A 42 7.54 11.02 8.79
N ASP A 43 7.97 9.75 8.88
CA ASP A 43 8.62 9.02 7.77
C ASP A 43 7.78 7.80 7.39
N SER A 44 6.63 8.06 6.78
CA SER A 44 5.72 7.01 6.33
C SER A 44 6.42 6.06 5.36
N GLY A 45 6.44 4.77 5.67
CA GLY A 45 7.15 3.79 4.87
C GLY A 45 8.64 3.68 5.16
N MET A 46 9.15 4.38 6.18
CA MET A 46 10.56 4.32 6.58
C MET A 46 11.51 4.53 5.39
N ARG A 47 11.21 5.51 4.56
CA ARG A 47 11.84 5.70 3.24
C ARG A 47 13.08 6.57 3.32
N ARG A 48 13.21 7.39 4.37
CA ARG A 48 14.38 8.27 4.55
C ARG A 48 15.65 7.44 4.75
N ASP A 49 16.77 7.88 4.19
CA ASP A 49 18.08 7.25 4.45
C ASP A 49 18.65 7.62 5.82
N GLY A 50 18.41 8.84 6.28
CA GLY A 50 18.66 9.19 7.68
C GLY A 50 17.64 8.51 8.58
N LEU A 51 18.09 7.67 9.51
CA LEU A 51 17.21 7.02 10.49
C LEU A 51 17.04 7.90 11.72
N ARG A 52 15.89 7.74 12.38
CA ARG A 52 15.62 8.22 13.72
C ARG A 52 15.02 7.07 14.52
N VAL A 53 15.86 6.47 15.37
CA VAL A 53 15.43 5.40 16.26
C VAL A 53 15.93 5.70 17.66
N ALA A 54 15.07 5.56 18.64
CA ALA A 54 15.43 5.53 20.04
C ALA A 54 15.12 4.16 20.61
N ILE A 55 15.79 3.84 21.71
CA ILE A 55 15.46 2.72 22.56
C ILE A 55 15.23 3.24 23.96
N GLU A 56 14.18 2.71 24.55
CA GLU A 56 13.83 2.92 25.94
C GLU A 56 13.69 1.59 26.67
N ALA A 57 13.98 1.63 27.97
CA ALA A 57 13.63 0.55 28.86
C ALA A 57 12.89 1.06 30.09
N TRP A 58 11.92 0.25 30.51
CA TRP A 58 11.09 0.47 31.69
C TRP A 58 10.93 -0.82 32.49
N ASN A 59 10.69 -0.67 33.79
CA ASN A 59 10.21 -1.78 34.60
C ASN A 59 8.68 -1.78 34.67
N GLN A 60 8.14 -2.78 35.37
CA GLN A 60 6.77 -2.74 35.86
C GLN A 60 6.51 -1.43 36.62
N CYS A 61 5.27 -0.95 36.62
CA CYS A 61 4.88 0.41 37.00
C CYS A 61 5.47 1.55 36.15
N ASN A 62 6.06 1.28 34.97
CA ASN A 62 6.63 2.26 34.03
C ASN A 62 7.59 3.27 34.68
N GLU A 63 8.43 2.80 35.59
CA GLU A 63 9.49 3.59 36.21
C GLU A 63 10.86 2.96 35.97
N VAL A 64 11.91 3.78 36.08
CA VAL A 64 13.29 3.35 35.88
C VAL A 64 13.81 2.65 37.12
N GLY A 65 13.45 3.17 38.30
CA GLY A 65 13.91 2.65 39.59
C GLY A 65 15.37 2.98 39.85
N GLU A 66 16.31 2.21 39.30
CA GLU A 66 17.77 2.39 39.45
C GLU A 66 18.48 2.18 38.11
N GLU A 67 19.45 3.05 37.78
CA GLU A 67 20.25 2.91 36.56
C GLU A 67 21.12 1.65 36.61
N ALA A 68 21.25 0.97 35.46
CA ALA A 68 22.18 -0.14 35.35
C ALA A 68 23.63 0.37 35.54
N PRO A 69 24.50 -0.36 36.26
CA PRO A 69 25.86 0.08 36.53
C PRO A 69 26.61 0.43 35.25
N LYS A 70 27.19 1.65 35.20
CA LYS A 70 27.98 2.18 34.08
C LYS A 70 27.21 2.41 32.76
N MET A 71 25.88 2.27 32.75
CA MET A 71 25.06 2.51 31.56
C MET A 71 24.50 3.94 31.47
N GLY A 72 24.23 4.57 32.61
CA GLY A 72 23.46 5.82 32.65
C GLY A 72 21.96 5.57 32.46
N SER A 73 21.25 6.61 32.02
CA SER A 73 19.80 6.54 31.81
C SER A 73 19.44 5.59 30.66
N PRO A 74 18.37 4.77 30.78
CA PRO A 74 17.96 3.77 29.79
C PRO A 74 17.32 4.37 28.53
N ARG A 75 17.63 5.64 28.22
CA ARG A 75 17.24 6.32 26.98
C ARG A 75 18.46 6.48 26.11
N VAL A 76 18.43 5.86 24.94
CA VAL A 76 19.52 5.86 23.97
C VAL A 76 18.91 6.11 22.59
N ALA A 77 19.61 6.81 21.70
CA ALA A 77 19.14 7.06 20.35
C ALA A 77 20.24 6.92 19.30
N ASP A 78 19.84 6.51 18.10
CA ASP A 78 20.60 6.60 16.87
C ASP A 78 19.85 7.47 15.87
N CYS A 79 20.38 8.68 15.69
CA CYS A 79 19.81 9.67 14.80
C CYS A 79 20.93 10.22 13.94
N PHE A 80 20.81 10.06 12.63
CA PHE A 80 21.82 10.57 11.71
C PHE A 80 21.22 11.07 10.41
N ASP A 81 21.91 12.01 9.79
CA ASP A 81 21.65 12.40 8.41
C ASP A 81 22.76 11.88 7.50
N VAL A 82 22.41 11.55 6.27
CA VAL A 82 23.41 11.23 5.24
C VAL A 82 23.85 12.52 4.60
N GLN A 83 25.12 12.90 4.75
CA GLN A 83 25.72 14.03 4.06
C GLN A 83 26.56 13.58 2.87
N ASN A 84 26.32 14.22 1.73
CA ASN A 84 27.23 14.18 0.58
C ASN A 84 28.26 15.30 0.77
N LYS A 85 29.52 14.97 1.07
CA LYS A 85 30.57 16.00 1.14
C LYS A 85 30.87 16.50 -0.28
N GLY A 86 30.31 17.66 -0.63
CA GLY A 86 30.74 18.43 -1.79
C GLY A 86 32.21 18.88 -1.61
N SER A 87 33.05 18.54 -2.59
CA SER A 87 34.31 19.21 -2.93
C SER A 87 35.06 19.91 -1.78
N SER A 88 35.70 19.15 -0.89
CA SER A 88 36.83 19.61 -0.06
C SER A 88 37.64 18.42 0.48
N GLN A 89 38.84 18.28 -0.07
CA GLN A 89 40.05 17.60 0.41
C GLN A 89 39.91 16.27 1.19
N GLN A 90 40.39 15.21 0.52
CA GLN A 90 41.13 14.07 1.07
C GLN A 90 40.68 13.53 2.43
N GLN A 91 39.68 12.65 2.44
CA GLN A 91 39.58 11.50 3.38
C GLN A 91 38.55 10.48 2.86
N GLN A 92 38.85 9.20 3.06
CA GLN A 92 38.39 8.02 2.30
C GLN A 92 36.90 7.60 2.43
N ASN A 93 35.96 8.48 2.81
CA ASN A 93 34.54 8.13 2.93
C ASN A 93 33.62 9.19 2.27
N PRO A 94 33.00 8.90 1.10
CA PRO A 94 32.26 9.90 0.33
C PRO A 94 30.87 10.24 0.88
N ASN A 95 30.24 9.33 1.63
CA ASN A 95 29.00 9.58 2.37
C ASN A 95 29.34 9.53 3.86
N MET A 96 29.17 10.65 4.54
CA MET A 96 29.38 10.73 5.97
C MET A 96 28.02 10.67 6.65
N LEU A 97 27.87 9.72 7.58
CA LEU A 97 26.73 9.71 8.49
C LEU A 97 27.00 10.78 9.54
N LEU A 98 26.24 11.87 9.48
CA LEU A 98 26.28 12.89 10.51
C LEU A 98 25.36 12.43 11.66
N HIS A 99 25.93 11.72 12.62
CA HIS A 99 25.22 11.39 13.85
C HIS A 99 24.94 12.67 14.65
N LYS A 100 23.66 12.86 14.99
CA LYS A 100 23.18 13.97 15.82
C LYS A 100 23.27 13.68 17.32
N VAL A 101 23.29 12.39 17.66
CA VAL A 101 23.42 11.88 19.02
C VAL A 101 24.79 11.23 19.12
N THR A 102 25.59 11.66 20.09
CA THR A 102 26.94 11.13 20.33
C THR A 102 26.92 10.05 21.41
N GLU A 103 28.06 9.37 21.59
CA GLU A 103 28.21 8.39 22.67
C GLU A 103 28.11 9.05 24.04
N GLU A 104 28.57 10.29 24.19
CA GLU A 104 28.44 11.07 25.42
C GLU A 104 26.96 11.36 25.74
N ASP A 105 26.16 11.74 24.73
CA ASP A 105 24.72 11.94 24.89
C ASP A 105 24.05 10.66 25.38
N ASN A 106 24.36 9.54 24.73
CA ASN A 106 23.81 8.24 25.07
C ASN A 106 24.25 7.76 26.48
N LYS A 107 25.44 8.14 26.94
CA LYS A 107 25.98 7.82 28.29
C LYS A 107 25.58 8.82 29.40
N LEU A 108 24.69 9.78 29.11
CA LEU A 108 24.11 10.65 30.14
C LEU A 108 23.28 9.84 31.15
N GLY A 109 23.41 10.20 32.42
CA GLY A 109 22.76 9.56 33.56
C GLY A 109 22.77 10.49 34.77
N ILE A 110 22.09 10.07 35.84
CA ILE A 110 21.90 10.84 37.08
C ILE A 110 23.19 11.56 37.55
N GLY A 111 23.04 12.80 38.00
CA GLY A 111 24.14 13.66 38.43
C GLY A 111 24.88 14.38 37.30
N LYS A 112 24.66 14.02 36.02
CA LYS A 112 25.23 14.75 34.87
C LYS A 112 24.21 15.72 34.27
N SER A 113 24.58 16.99 34.16
CA SER A 113 23.72 18.00 33.55
C SER A 113 23.73 17.95 32.02
N PHE A 114 22.61 18.32 31.38
CA PHE A 114 22.49 18.56 29.94
C PHE A 114 21.52 19.73 29.65
N PRO A 115 21.55 20.33 28.45
CA PRO A 115 20.67 21.45 28.11
C PRO A 115 19.18 21.11 28.26
N GLY A 116 18.47 21.89 29.07
CA GLY A 116 17.03 21.71 29.32
C GLY A 116 16.67 20.84 30.53
N LEU A 117 17.66 20.21 31.20
CA LEU A 117 17.43 19.42 32.41
C LEU A 117 16.98 20.31 33.59
N THR A 118 15.93 19.90 34.28
CA THR A 118 15.43 20.56 35.48
C THR A 118 16.25 20.20 36.72
N LYS A 119 16.30 21.09 37.72
CA LYS A 119 17.02 20.84 38.98
C LYS A 119 16.56 19.56 39.70
N PRO A 120 15.24 19.25 39.78
CA PRO A 120 14.77 18.01 40.40
C PRO A 120 15.23 16.75 39.66
N ALA A 121 15.26 16.79 38.32
CA ALA A 121 15.65 15.64 37.50
C ALA A 121 17.12 15.25 37.69
N LEU A 122 18.00 16.18 38.10
CA LEU A 122 19.43 15.89 38.34
C LEU A 122 19.66 14.74 39.34
N ASN A 123 18.73 14.55 40.29
CA ASN A 123 18.82 13.54 41.34
C ASN A 123 17.63 12.57 41.36
N ASN A 124 16.81 12.53 40.31
CA ASN A 124 15.64 11.65 40.21
C ASN A 124 15.69 10.85 38.91
N VAL A 125 15.84 9.54 39.02
CA VAL A 125 16.10 8.63 37.88
C VAL A 125 14.97 8.66 36.85
N ASP A 126 13.73 8.68 37.32
CA ASP A 126 12.55 8.63 36.45
C ASP A 126 12.39 9.95 35.68
N LEU A 127 12.51 11.08 36.39
CA LEU A 127 12.50 12.41 35.77
C LEU A 127 13.68 12.60 34.81
N TYR A 128 14.87 12.11 35.18
CA TYR A 128 16.05 12.20 34.32
C TYR A 128 15.85 11.45 33.01
N ALA A 129 15.30 10.23 33.06
CA ALA A 129 15.04 9.46 31.86
C ALA A 129 13.99 10.14 30.96
N ALA A 130 12.89 10.62 31.54
CA ALA A 130 11.87 11.35 30.79
C ALA A 130 12.47 12.61 30.12
N GLU A 131 13.22 13.44 30.86
CA GLU A 131 13.80 14.66 30.32
C GLU A 131 14.95 14.39 29.32
N LYS A 132 15.71 13.29 29.52
CA LYS A 132 16.73 12.86 28.55
C LYS A 132 16.08 12.45 27.23
N GLU A 133 14.93 11.78 27.25
CA GLU A 133 14.18 11.49 26.03
C GLU A 133 13.78 12.77 25.28
N LEU A 134 13.32 13.80 25.99
CA LEU A 134 13.02 15.11 25.39
C LEU A 134 14.26 15.74 24.77
N TYR A 135 15.40 15.66 25.46
CA TYR A 135 16.69 16.15 24.96
C TYR A 135 17.15 15.40 23.71
N LEU A 136 17.15 14.07 23.73
CA LEU A 136 17.46 13.24 22.56
C LEU A 136 16.48 13.52 21.41
N GLY A 137 15.19 13.65 21.72
CA GLY A 137 14.15 14.04 20.78
C GLY A 137 14.45 15.38 20.11
N SER A 138 14.90 16.38 20.87
CA SER A 138 15.28 17.69 20.32
C SER A 138 16.45 17.60 19.35
N LYS A 139 17.43 16.73 19.64
CA LYS A 139 18.56 16.46 18.73
C LYS A 139 18.13 15.68 17.49
N CYS A 140 17.20 14.74 17.65
CA CYS A 140 16.70 13.88 16.59
C CYS A 140 15.61 14.52 15.73
N GLN A 141 15.12 15.71 16.10
CA GLN A 141 13.99 16.33 15.43
C GLN A 141 14.22 16.48 13.92
N VAL A 142 13.17 16.18 13.18
CA VAL A 142 13.03 16.44 11.76
C VAL A 142 11.89 17.42 11.59
N ASP A 143 12.20 18.56 10.96
CA ASP A 143 11.19 19.55 10.62
C ASP A 143 10.31 19.01 9.48
N ASP A 144 9.00 19.08 9.68
CA ASP A 144 7.99 18.51 8.78
C ASP A 144 6.64 19.19 9.02
N ASN A 145 5.68 18.95 8.13
CA ASN A 145 4.32 19.50 8.16
C ASN A 145 3.28 18.37 8.41
N PRO A 146 2.24 18.57 9.24
CA PRO A 146 1.89 19.79 9.98
C PRO A 146 2.78 20.09 11.20
N ASN A 147 3.47 19.08 11.73
CA ASN A 147 4.31 19.21 12.91
C ASN A 147 5.65 18.48 12.71
N PRO A 148 6.72 18.93 13.38
CA PRO A 148 7.97 18.19 13.43
C PRO A 148 7.80 16.85 14.15
N TRP A 149 8.73 15.93 13.89
CA TRP A 149 8.75 14.59 14.50
C TRP A 149 10.16 14.16 14.91
N GLN A 150 10.28 13.14 15.75
CA GLN A 150 11.56 12.70 16.33
C GLN A 150 11.93 11.29 15.86
N PHE A 151 11.60 10.22 16.60
CA PHE A 151 12.08 8.87 16.31
C PHE A 151 11.02 7.79 16.46
N TRP A 152 11.24 6.66 15.79
CA TRP A 152 10.63 5.39 16.17
C TRP A 152 11.18 4.96 17.52
N MET A 153 10.34 4.39 18.38
CA MET A 153 10.75 3.96 19.71
C MET A 153 10.81 2.43 19.77
N ILE A 154 11.96 1.88 20.12
CA ILE A 154 12.09 0.49 20.55
C ILE A 154 11.83 0.50 22.05
N MET A 155 10.77 -0.17 22.49
CA MET A 155 10.45 -0.27 23.91
C MET A 155 10.80 -1.64 24.44
N LEU A 156 11.56 -1.63 25.53
CA LEU A 156 11.84 -2.76 26.38
C LEU A 156 11.06 -2.62 27.68
N LYS A 157 10.38 -3.68 28.10
CA LYS A 157 9.77 -3.73 29.43
C LYS A 157 10.06 -5.06 30.11
N SER A 158 10.28 -4.98 31.42
CA SER A 158 10.41 -6.13 32.31
C SER A 158 9.18 -6.22 33.21
N GLY A 159 8.55 -7.39 33.23
CA GLY A 159 7.43 -7.67 34.13
C GLY A 159 7.85 -7.99 35.58
N ASN A 160 9.15 -8.00 35.86
CA ASN A 160 9.64 -8.18 37.23
C ASN A 160 9.31 -6.94 38.09
N MET A 161 8.87 -7.17 39.33
CA MET A 161 8.45 -6.10 40.25
C MET A 161 9.07 -6.30 41.63
N ASP A 162 9.69 -5.27 42.18
CA ASP A 162 10.20 -5.27 43.55
C ASP A 162 9.15 -4.68 44.50
N THR A 163 8.25 -5.54 44.99
CA THR A 163 7.14 -5.14 45.86
C THR A 163 7.60 -4.64 47.24
N HIS A 164 8.84 -4.95 47.64
CA HIS A 164 9.42 -4.52 48.91
C HIS A 164 10.11 -3.14 48.81
N ALA A 165 10.39 -2.66 47.59
CA ALA A 165 10.98 -1.34 47.41
C ALA A 165 9.99 -0.19 47.68
N GLY A 166 8.68 -0.46 47.69
CA GLY A 166 7.64 0.56 47.87
C GLY A 166 7.66 1.64 46.78
N LYS A 167 8.17 1.31 45.59
CA LYS A 167 8.29 2.25 44.45
C LYS A 167 7.00 2.31 43.63
N CYS A 168 6.39 1.15 43.35
CA CYS A 168 5.20 1.11 42.50
C CYS A 168 3.94 1.59 43.25
N PRO A 169 3.21 2.57 42.70
CA PRO A 169 1.91 2.97 43.23
C PRO A 169 0.84 1.92 42.92
N LYS A 170 -0.23 1.92 43.72
CA LYS A 170 -1.47 1.18 43.47
C LYS A 170 -2.50 2.15 42.89
N ASN A 171 -2.80 2.06 41.60
CA ASN A 171 -3.81 2.95 40.97
C ASN A 171 -3.52 4.45 41.23
N GLY A 172 -2.26 4.88 41.13
CA GLY A 172 -1.83 6.25 41.40
C GLY A 172 -1.57 6.58 42.87
N HIS A 173 -1.98 5.71 43.80
CA HIS A 173 -1.76 5.91 45.23
C HIS A 173 -0.44 5.27 45.66
N LYS A 174 0.46 6.07 46.24
CA LYS A 174 1.68 5.54 46.86
C LYS A 174 1.31 4.58 47.98
N ILE A 175 1.89 3.39 47.94
CA ILE A 175 1.77 2.40 49.00
C ILE A 175 3.16 2.05 49.52
N GLY A 176 3.23 1.60 50.76
CA GLY A 176 4.46 1.04 51.31
C GLY A 176 4.81 -0.32 50.69
N PRO A 177 5.90 -0.94 51.14
CA PRO A 177 6.24 -2.33 50.83
C PRO A 177 5.04 -3.27 51.04
N PHE A 178 4.84 -4.24 50.15
CA PHE A 178 3.76 -5.22 50.24
C PHE A 178 4.21 -6.63 49.85
N ASP A 179 3.56 -7.63 50.43
CA ASP A 179 3.79 -9.03 50.07
C ASP A 179 3.39 -9.27 48.62
N PRO A 180 4.24 -9.90 47.82
CA PRO A 180 3.99 -10.05 46.42
C PRO A 180 2.86 -11.06 46.14
N PRO A 181 1.93 -10.75 45.24
CA PRO A 181 1.05 -11.75 44.66
C PRO A 181 1.86 -12.90 44.05
N SER A 182 1.35 -14.14 44.13
CA SER A 182 1.97 -15.36 43.55
C SER A 182 2.27 -15.28 42.05
N GLU A 183 1.78 -14.22 41.43
CA GLU A 183 1.79 -13.93 40.02
C GLU A 183 3.06 -13.20 39.54
N PHE A 184 3.78 -12.48 40.41
CA PHE A 184 5.02 -11.81 40.00
C PHE A 184 6.23 -12.74 40.16
N PRO A 185 7.21 -12.75 39.23
CA PRO A 185 8.31 -13.71 39.27
C PRO A 185 9.51 -13.34 40.18
N CYS A 186 9.56 -12.13 40.76
CA CYS A 186 10.73 -11.62 41.50
C CYS A 186 10.29 -10.76 42.69
N PHE A 187 10.96 -10.84 43.85
CA PHE A 187 10.41 -10.34 45.14
C PHE A 187 11.39 -9.58 46.05
N GLY A 188 12.51 -9.08 45.54
CA GLY A 188 13.49 -8.40 46.39
C GLY A 188 14.43 -7.45 45.66
N LYS A 189 15.32 -6.85 46.45
CA LYS A 189 16.23 -5.81 46.00
C LYS A 189 17.04 -6.24 44.77
N GLY A 190 16.92 -5.46 43.69
CA GLY A 190 17.65 -5.67 42.44
C GLY A 190 16.87 -6.40 41.34
N CYS A 191 15.61 -6.76 41.58
CA CYS A 191 14.72 -7.40 40.60
C CYS A 191 14.19 -6.44 39.52
N MET A 192 14.03 -5.15 39.84
CA MET A 192 13.61 -4.07 38.93
C MET A 192 14.82 -3.29 38.41
N ASN A 193 15.74 -3.96 37.72
CA ASN A 193 16.89 -3.32 37.10
C ASN A 193 16.62 -3.00 35.63
N GLN A 194 17.29 -1.97 35.14
CA GLN A 194 17.33 -1.67 33.71
C GLN A 194 18.22 -2.66 32.95
N PRO A 195 17.94 -2.93 31.67
CA PRO A 195 18.81 -3.73 30.84
C PRO A 195 20.11 -3.00 30.53
N LEU A 196 21.15 -3.76 30.26
CA LEU A 196 22.31 -3.26 29.52
C LEU A 196 21.86 -2.93 28.09
N ILE A 197 22.28 -1.78 27.57
CA ILE A 197 21.96 -1.32 26.22
C ILE A 197 23.25 -1.04 25.46
N TYR A 198 23.63 -1.97 24.60
CA TYR A 198 24.75 -1.79 23.68
C TYR A 198 24.25 -1.23 22.37
N HIS A 199 24.98 -0.24 21.86
CA HIS A 199 24.65 0.45 20.61
C HIS A 199 25.77 0.26 19.61
N ASN A 200 25.45 -0.39 18.50
CA ASN A 200 26.26 -0.27 17.29
C ASN A 200 25.68 0.85 16.46
N TYR A 201 26.39 1.99 16.44
CA TYR A 201 26.04 3.12 15.59
C TYR A 201 25.83 2.67 14.16
N THR A 202 24.81 3.25 13.53
CA THR A 202 24.54 2.98 12.14
C THR A 202 25.77 3.33 11.32
N THR A 203 26.25 2.37 10.54
CA THR A 203 27.40 2.54 9.65
C THR A 203 26.98 2.20 8.23
N LEU A 204 27.63 2.83 7.26
CA LEU A 204 27.50 2.45 5.86
C LEU A 204 28.49 1.32 5.57
N GLN A 205 27.99 0.10 5.39
CA GLN A 205 28.77 -1.09 5.05
C GLN A 205 28.55 -1.42 3.57
N GLY A 206 29.48 -1.03 2.71
CA GLY A 206 29.28 -1.09 1.26
C GLY A 206 28.17 -0.13 0.83
N THR A 207 27.02 -0.65 0.41
CA THR A 207 25.81 0.13 0.06
C THR A 207 24.70 -0.03 1.10
N THR A 208 24.93 -0.80 2.16
CA THR A 208 23.90 -1.09 3.17
C THR A 208 24.20 -0.32 4.44
N LEU A 209 23.24 0.51 4.85
CA LEU A 209 23.23 1.10 6.18
C LEU A 209 22.82 0.01 7.17
N LYS A 210 23.59 -0.17 8.24
CA LYS A 210 23.32 -1.14 9.29
C LYS A 210 23.64 -0.56 10.65
N GLY A 211 22.74 -0.75 11.60
CA GLY A 211 22.95 -0.45 13.02
C GLY A 211 22.18 -1.43 13.88
N SER A 212 22.41 -1.37 15.19
CA SER A 212 21.68 -2.22 16.13
C SER A 212 21.70 -1.72 17.56
N PHE A 213 20.63 -2.03 18.28
CA PHE A 213 20.64 -2.11 19.74
C PHE A 213 20.57 -3.57 20.18
N TYR A 214 21.31 -3.93 21.22
CA TYR A 214 21.24 -5.26 21.81
C TYR A 214 21.66 -5.23 23.27
N GLY A 215 21.28 -6.25 24.03
CA GLY A 215 21.67 -6.32 25.42
C GLY A 215 20.92 -7.38 26.21
N THR A 216 20.92 -7.21 27.53
CA THR A 216 20.43 -8.21 28.49
C THR A 216 20.00 -7.54 29.79
N TRP A 217 19.01 -8.10 30.49
CA TRP A 217 18.70 -7.73 31.88
C TRP A 217 19.60 -8.44 32.89
N ASP A 218 20.28 -9.53 32.50
CA ASP A 218 21.20 -10.25 33.35
C ASP A 218 22.54 -9.49 33.46
N LEU A 219 22.62 -8.54 34.40
CA LEU A 219 23.77 -7.63 34.56
C LEU A 219 25.13 -8.33 34.81
N ASN A 220 25.11 -9.59 35.24
CA ASN A 220 26.31 -10.40 35.50
C ASN A 220 26.75 -11.23 34.28
N ALA A 221 25.98 -11.22 33.18
CA ALA A 221 26.32 -11.95 31.97
C ALA A 221 27.42 -11.22 31.19
N GLY A 222 28.39 -11.98 30.65
CA GLY A 222 29.46 -11.43 29.80
C GLY A 222 28.90 -10.78 28.53
N SER A 223 29.68 -9.86 27.94
CA SER A 223 29.28 -9.02 26.79
C SER A 223 29.31 -9.71 25.41
N SER A 224 29.51 -11.02 25.32
CA SER A 224 29.66 -11.73 24.04
C SER A 224 28.32 -12.23 23.48
N ARG A 225 28.08 -12.02 22.16
CA ARG A 225 27.04 -12.72 21.39
C ARG A 225 27.13 -14.26 21.50
N ASP A 226 28.33 -14.77 21.78
CA ASP A 226 28.65 -16.20 21.82
C ASP A 226 28.50 -16.84 23.21
N SER A 227 28.08 -16.09 24.24
CA SER A 227 27.72 -16.70 25.53
C SER A 227 26.29 -17.24 25.49
N ALA A 228 26.05 -18.19 24.60
CA ALA A 228 24.89 -19.08 24.60
C ALA A 228 24.94 -20.09 25.75
N ASN A 229 25.34 -19.65 26.95
CA ASN A 229 24.96 -20.35 28.17
C ASN A 229 23.44 -20.19 28.27
N MET A 230 22.73 -21.32 28.24
CA MET A 230 21.30 -21.44 27.89
C MET A 230 20.30 -20.67 28.78
N ASN A 231 20.73 -19.86 29.74
CA ASN A 231 19.88 -19.20 30.73
C ASN A 231 20.26 -17.72 30.95
N THR A 232 20.25 -16.92 29.88
CA THR A 232 20.52 -15.47 29.93
C THR A 232 19.51 -14.76 29.05
N SER A 233 18.92 -13.68 29.56
CA SER A 233 17.97 -12.85 28.83
C SER A 233 18.71 -12.12 27.71
N PHE A 234 18.06 -11.93 26.58
CA PHE A 234 18.69 -11.26 25.46
C PHE A 234 17.65 -10.50 24.65
N TYR A 235 18.02 -9.33 24.16
CA TYR A 235 17.28 -8.69 23.09
C TYR A 235 18.26 -8.17 22.04
N SER A 236 17.79 -8.11 20.80
CA SER A 236 18.50 -7.48 19.70
C SER A 236 17.50 -6.91 18.73
N VAL A 237 17.69 -5.64 18.38
CA VAL A 237 17.00 -5.00 17.27
C VAL A 237 18.07 -4.53 16.31
N THR A 238 18.11 -5.16 15.14
CA THR A 238 18.98 -4.72 14.04
C THR A 238 18.13 -4.03 12.99
N TRP A 239 18.67 -2.98 12.39
CA TRP A 239 18.03 -2.31 11.27
C TRP A 239 18.98 -2.26 10.11
N GLN A 240 18.43 -2.47 8.92
CA GLN A 240 19.19 -2.35 7.70
C GLN A 240 18.37 -1.75 6.57
N LYS A 241 19.05 -1.03 5.69
CA LYS A 241 18.48 -0.45 4.49
C LYS A 241 19.58 -0.27 3.44
N GLU A 242 19.26 -0.53 2.18
CA GLU A 242 20.14 -0.14 1.10
C GLU A 242 20.02 1.36 0.86
N LEU A 243 21.14 2.07 0.83
CA LEU A 243 21.15 3.52 0.67
C LEU A 243 20.38 3.95 -0.59
N GLY A 244 19.44 4.87 -0.44
CA GLY A 244 18.59 5.40 -1.51
C GLY A 244 17.47 4.46 -1.97
N LYS A 245 17.27 3.30 -1.32
CA LYS A 245 16.32 2.28 -1.79
C LYS A 245 15.45 1.71 -0.67
N GLY A 246 14.18 1.50 -1.01
CA GLY A 246 13.23 0.75 -0.19
C GLY A 246 12.96 1.38 1.17
N SER A 247 12.57 0.52 2.10
CA SER A 247 12.21 0.84 3.48
C SER A 247 13.24 0.25 4.44
N TRP A 248 13.35 0.81 5.64
CA TRP A 248 14.09 0.15 6.72
C TRP A 248 13.45 -1.19 7.07
N ILE A 249 14.30 -2.19 7.26
CA ILE A 249 13.93 -3.52 7.74
C ILE A 249 14.43 -3.63 9.17
N PHE A 250 13.51 -3.79 10.11
CA PHE A 250 13.84 -4.04 11.51
C PHE A 250 13.70 -5.53 11.81
N HIS A 251 14.78 -6.12 12.32
CA HIS A 251 14.83 -7.51 12.75
C HIS A 251 14.97 -7.54 14.27
N HIS A 252 14.01 -8.17 14.92
CA HIS A 252 13.85 -8.20 16.37
C HIS A 252 14.05 -9.62 16.89
N VAL A 253 14.75 -9.70 18.01
CA VAL A 253 14.93 -10.93 18.79
C VAL A 253 14.73 -10.56 20.26
N ILE A 254 13.95 -11.36 20.97
CA ILE A 254 13.86 -11.32 22.43
C ILE A 254 13.93 -12.74 22.98
N ARG A 255 14.64 -12.89 24.10
CA ARG A 255 14.80 -14.13 24.84
C ARG A 255 14.66 -13.89 26.33
N THR A 256 13.86 -14.70 26.99
CA THR A 256 13.71 -14.72 28.45
C THR A 256 14.76 -15.61 29.12
N SER A 257 14.95 -15.43 30.43
CA SER A 257 15.75 -16.31 31.30
C SER A 257 14.96 -16.72 32.52
N THR A 258 15.51 -17.59 33.36
CA THR A 258 14.87 -17.93 34.64
C THR A 258 14.76 -16.74 35.58
N LYS A 259 15.63 -15.74 35.45
CA LYS A 259 15.57 -14.50 36.24
C LYS A 259 14.60 -13.47 35.67
N TYR A 260 14.47 -13.45 34.34
CA TYR A 260 13.56 -12.57 33.62
C TYR A 260 12.66 -13.40 32.71
N PRO A 261 11.69 -14.13 33.30
CA PRO A 261 10.74 -14.94 32.55
C PRO A 261 9.64 -14.09 31.91
N TRP A 262 9.58 -12.79 32.21
CA TRP A 262 8.56 -11.88 31.70
C TRP A 262 9.20 -10.65 31.08
N LEU A 263 9.24 -10.61 29.75
CA LEU A 263 9.88 -9.53 28.98
C LEU A 263 9.01 -9.12 27.79
N MET A 264 9.08 -7.84 27.45
CA MET A 264 8.43 -7.25 26.28
C MET A 264 9.44 -6.56 25.38
N LEU A 265 9.23 -6.67 24.07
CA LEU A 265 9.95 -5.92 23.05
C LEU A 265 8.97 -5.44 21.98
N TYR A 266 8.86 -4.12 21.85
CA TYR A 266 7.99 -3.47 20.87
C TYR A 266 8.73 -2.48 19.99
N LEU A 267 8.21 -2.29 18.79
CA LEU A 267 8.47 -1.14 17.96
C LEU A 267 7.22 -0.25 17.98
N ARG A 268 7.40 1.01 18.36
CA ARG A 268 6.32 1.95 18.67
C ARG A 268 6.39 3.23 17.86
N SER A 269 5.20 3.76 17.58
CA SER A 269 4.97 5.07 16.97
C SER A 269 4.31 6.03 17.97
N ASP A 270 5.13 6.63 18.83
CA ASP A 270 4.66 7.54 19.87
C ASP A 270 4.30 8.94 19.33
N ALA A 271 3.37 9.64 19.99
CA ALA A 271 3.03 11.03 19.75
C ALA A 271 4.25 11.96 19.93
N THR A 272 4.32 13.03 19.14
CA THR A 272 5.41 14.02 19.23
C THR A 272 5.33 14.91 20.47
N SER A 273 4.23 14.83 21.23
CA SER A 273 4.05 15.52 22.51
C SER A 273 2.96 14.85 23.34
N GLY A 274 2.94 15.13 24.64
CA GLY A 274 1.97 14.57 25.57
C GLY A 274 2.43 13.27 26.22
N PHE A 275 1.49 12.66 26.94
CA PHE A 275 1.64 11.39 27.61
C PHE A 275 1.49 10.26 26.59
N SER A 276 2.52 9.42 26.42
CA SER A 276 2.43 8.24 25.56
C SER A 276 2.12 6.99 26.40
N GLY A 277 1.34 6.05 25.86
CA GLY A 277 1.43 4.61 26.17
C GLY A 277 1.45 4.14 27.63
N GLY A 278 0.94 4.93 28.59
CA GLY A 278 0.97 4.60 30.02
C GLY A 278 2.00 5.37 30.86
N TYR A 279 2.71 6.34 30.27
CA TYR A 279 3.59 7.26 30.97
C TYR A 279 2.86 8.52 31.38
N HIS A 280 2.99 8.92 32.64
CA HIS A 280 2.52 10.23 33.10
C HIS A 280 3.55 11.35 32.83
N TYR A 281 4.59 11.05 32.06
CA TYR A 281 5.63 11.98 31.65
C TYR A 281 5.45 12.45 30.20
N GLN A 282 5.96 13.63 29.88
CA GLN A 282 6.06 14.10 28.51
C GLN A 282 7.02 13.22 27.72
N THR A 283 6.61 12.82 26.52
CA THR A 283 7.38 11.94 25.63
C THR A 283 7.62 12.58 24.27
N ARG A 284 8.52 12.01 23.47
CA ARG A 284 8.75 12.37 22.06
C ARG A 284 8.73 11.14 21.17
N GLY A 285 8.18 11.30 19.98
CA GLY A 285 7.95 10.18 19.07
C GLY A 285 7.84 10.65 17.63
N MET A 286 7.24 9.84 16.79
CA MET A 286 7.21 10.09 15.35
C MET A 286 5.82 10.30 14.74
N SER A 287 4.77 10.15 15.55
CA SER A 287 3.39 10.48 15.20
C SER A 287 3.15 11.99 15.28
N LYS A 288 3.41 12.70 14.17
CA LYS A 288 3.19 14.16 14.00
C LYS A 288 1.71 14.58 14.00
N ILE A 289 0.80 13.62 13.86
CA ILE A 289 -0.64 13.77 14.07
C ILE A 289 -1.05 12.65 15.01
N ILE A 290 -1.80 12.96 16.07
CA ILE A 290 -2.33 11.94 16.98
C ILE A 290 -3.57 11.32 16.33
N PRO A 291 -3.56 10.02 15.98
CA PRO A 291 -4.73 9.36 15.39
C PRO A 291 -5.93 9.39 16.33
N GLU A 292 -7.12 9.69 15.78
CA GLU A 292 -8.37 9.75 16.53
C GLU A 292 -9.39 8.77 15.90
N SER A 293 -9.95 7.88 16.72
CA SER A 293 -11.00 6.97 16.24
C SER A 293 -12.26 7.74 15.83
N PRO A 294 -12.98 7.30 14.78
CA PRO A 294 -12.73 6.09 13.99
C PRO A 294 -11.81 6.27 12.78
N ASN A 295 -11.18 7.44 12.61
CA ASN A 295 -10.74 7.93 11.30
C ASN A 295 -9.26 7.68 11.01
N PHE A 296 -8.79 6.44 11.15
CA PHE A 296 -7.42 6.09 10.74
C PHE A 296 -7.23 4.59 10.49
N LYS A 297 -6.23 4.28 9.66
CA LYS A 297 -5.80 2.92 9.34
C LYS A 297 -4.30 2.75 9.54
N VAL A 298 -3.85 1.52 9.72
CA VAL A 298 -2.43 1.18 9.88
C VAL A 298 -2.00 0.15 8.83
N ARG A 299 -0.78 0.30 8.29
CA ARG A 299 -0.22 -0.53 7.21
C ARG A 299 1.21 -0.95 7.51
N PHE A 300 1.50 -2.25 7.52
CA PHE A 300 2.86 -2.80 7.69
C PHE A 300 2.97 -4.23 7.16
N THR A 301 4.20 -4.70 6.97
CA THR A 301 4.50 -6.12 6.68
C THR A 301 5.16 -6.72 7.91
N LEU A 302 4.63 -7.87 8.35
CA LEU A 302 5.12 -8.62 9.48
C LEU A 302 5.50 -10.04 9.02
N ASN A 303 6.66 -10.50 9.46
CA ASN A 303 7.09 -11.88 9.32
C ASN A 303 7.58 -12.41 10.66
N VAL A 304 6.78 -13.25 11.32
CA VAL A 304 7.17 -13.93 12.55
C VAL A 304 7.90 -15.22 12.17
N THR A 305 9.14 -15.38 12.64
CA THR A 305 9.93 -16.60 12.40
C THR A 305 9.96 -17.50 13.64
N GLN A 306 9.78 -16.92 14.83
CA GLN A 306 9.68 -17.66 16.07
C GLN A 306 8.76 -16.95 17.09
N GLY A 307 7.91 -17.72 17.76
CA GLY A 307 6.75 -17.21 18.49
C GLY A 307 6.82 -17.21 20.01
N GLY A 308 7.99 -17.23 20.65
CA GLY A 308 8.11 -16.99 22.11
C GLY A 308 7.47 -18.02 23.04
N GLY A 309 7.05 -19.19 22.54
CA GLY A 309 6.41 -20.25 23.33
C GLY A 309 4.90 -20.09 23.52
N PRO A 310 4.25 -21.04 24.24
CA PRO A 310 2.78 -21.09 24.38
C PRO A 310 2.17 -19.92 25.15
N HIS A 311 2.97 -19.30 26.03
CA HIS A 311 2.53 -18.16 26.85
C HIS A 311 2.91 -16.81 26.24
N SER A 312 3.48 -16.77 25.04
CA SER A 312 3.74 -15.49 24.40
C SER A 312 2.44 -14.85 23.90
N GLN A 313 2.39 -13.54 24.03
CA GLN A 313 1.39 -12.68 23.44
C GLN A 313 2.11 -11.84 22.39
N PHE A 314 2.04 -12.29 21.14
CA PHE A 314 2.55 -11.50 20.04
C PHE A 314 1.45 -10.57 19.55
N TYR A 315 1.62 -9.28 19.78
CA TYR A 315 0.66 -8.27 19.39
C TYR A 315 0.86 -7.91 17.91
N LEU A 316 -0.12 -8.26 17.09
CA LEU A 316 -0.23 -7.72 15.73
C LEU A 316 -0.38 -6.20 15.77
N MET A 317 -1.15 -5.74 16.75
CA MET A 317 -1.40 -4.34 17.03
C MET A 317 -1.61 -4.21 18.53
N ASP A 318 -0.84 -3.34 19.15
CA ASP A 318 -1.06 -2.82 20.49
C ASP A 318 -1.21 -1.29 20.35
N MET A 319 -2.15 -0.70 21.07
CA MET A 319 -2.44 0.72 20.98
C MET A 319 -2.63 1.29 22.37
N GLY A 320 -1.86 2.34 22.68
CA GLY A 320 -1.91 3.04 23.95
C GLY A 320 -2.62 4.39 23.86
N SER A 321 -3.43 4.70 24.87
CA SER A 321 -4.07 6.01 25.05
C SER A 321 -4.29 6.36 26.53
N CYS A 322 -4.74 7.58 26.79
CA CYS A 322 -5.07 8.06 28.13
C CYS A 322 -6.30 8.99 28.11
N TRP A 323 -7.30 8.67 28.94
CA TRP A 323 -8.38 9.59 29.30
C TRP A 323 -8.96 9.27 30.69
N LYS A 324 -9.63 10.22 31.34
CA LYS A 324 -10.28 10.01 32.64
C LYS A 324 -11.61 9.26 32.47
N ASN A 325 -12.11 8.61 33.52
CA ASN A 325 -13.40 7.89 33.47
C ASN A 325 -14.61 8.78 33.15
N ASN A 326 -14.50 10.09 33.38
CA ASN A 326 -15.51 11.09 32.99
C ASN A 326 -15.38 11.62 31.55
N GLY A 327 -14.51 11.02 30.73
CA GLY A 327 -14.30 11.37 29.33
C GLY A 327 -13.37 12.56 29.07
N LYS A 328 -12.89 13.24 30.11
CA LYS A 328 -11.92 14.33 29.95
C LYS A 328 -10.53 13.78 29.55
N PRO A 329 -9.74 14.55 28.77
CA PRO A 329 -8.35 14.22 28.53
C PRO A 329 -7.55 14.08 29.83
N CYS A 330 -6.50 13.26 29.78
CA CYS A 330 -5.54 13.17 30.87
C CYS A 330 -4.78 14.48 31.09
N ASP A 331 -4.42 14.76 32.33
CA ASP A 331 -3.72 15.98 32.76
C ASP A 331 -2.44 15.70 33.56
N GLY A 332 -2.07 14.43 33.71
CA GLY A 332 -0.91 13.96 34.46
C GLY A 332 -1.25 13.58 35.90
N ASN A 333 -2.51 13.69 36.33
CA ASN A 333 -2.93 13.24 37.64
C ASN A 333 -3.14 11.73 37.67
N VAL A 334 -2.10 11.02 38.14
CA VAL A 334 -2.02 9.56 38.22
C VAL A 334 -3.16 8.87 39.00
N THR A 335 -3.91 9.58 39.85
CA THR A 335 -5.05 8.99 40.58
C THR A 335 -6.35 8.98 39.78
N SER A 336 -6.46 9.86 38.78
CA SER A 336 -7.70 10.07 38.00
C SER A 336 -7.55 9.76 36.52
N ASP A 337 -6.33 9.86 36.00
CA ASP A 337 -5.98 9.46 34.64
C ASP A 337 -6.03 7.94 34.51
N VAL A 338 -6.46 7.45 33.35
CA VAL A 338 -6.57 6.01 33.09
C VAL A 338 -5.91 5.70 31.76
N THR A 339 -4.89 4.85 31.81
CA THR A 339 -4.22 4.31 30.62
C THR A 339 -5.09 3.24 29.98
N ARG A 340 -5.18 3.22 28.66
CA ARG A 340 -6.00 2.23 27.97
C ARG A 340 -5.25 1.57 26.82
N TYR A 341 -5.39 0.24 26.76
CA TYR A 341 -4.76 -0.60 25.75
C TYR A 341 -5.80 -1.35 24.91
N SER A 342 -5.52 -1.44 23.62
CA SER A 342 -6.27 -2.22 22.64
C SER A 342 -5.32 -3.14 21.89
N GLU A 343 -5.41 -4.45 22.13
CA GLU A 343 -4.37 -5.41 21.75
C GLU A 343 -4.95 -6.59 20.94
N MET A 344 -4.28 -7.01 19.86
CA MET A 344 -4.62 -8.22 19.10
C MET A 344 -3.49 -9.24 19.17
N ILE A 345 -3.76 -10.42 19.74
CA ILE A 345 -2.75 -11.48 19.93
C ILE A 345 -2.79 -12.48 18.77
N LEU A 346 -1.65 -12.73 18.11
CA LEU A 346 -1.56 -13.69 16.98
C LEU A 346 -1.27 -15.13 17.39
N ASN A 347 -0.67 -15.35 18.56
CA ASN A 347 -0.22 -16.67 18.96
C ASN A 347 -1.41 -17.66 18.99
N LEU A 348 -1.33 -18.71 18.17
CA LEU A 348 -2.42 -19.69 18.02
C LEU A 348 -2.68 -20.49 19.29
N GLU A 349 -1.68 -20.59 20.17
CA GLU A 349 -1.77 -21.32 21.44
C GLU A 349 -2.45 -20.50 22.54
N THR A 350 -2.67 -19.19 22.34
CA THR A 350 -3.36 -18.34 23.30
C THR A 350 -4.84 -18.77 23.45
N PRO A 351 -5.29 -19.15 24.65
CA PRO A 351 -6.68 -19.52 24.91
C PRO A 351 -7.57 -18.29 25.08
N SER A 352 -8.88 -18.44 24.93
CA SER A 352 -9.86 -17.43 25.35
C SER A 352 -10.05 -17.51 26.87
N TRP A 353 -9.80 -16.43 27.61
CA TRP A 353 -10.17 -16.35 29.03
C TRP A 353 -11.57 -15.75 29.21
N CYS A 354 -12.05 -14.96 28.25
CA CYS A 354 -13.46 -14.62 28.15
C CYS A 354 -14.28 -15.88 27.77
N LYS A 355 -15.19 -16.29 28.65
CA LYS A 355 -16.00 -17.50 28.47
C LYS A 355 -17.45 -17.31 28.93
N PRO A 356 -18.42 -18.07 28.37
CA PRO A 356 -19.84 -17.95 28.75
C PRO A 356 -20.17 -18.43 30.18
N ASP A 357 -19.29 -19.19 30.81
CA ASP A 357 -19.38 -19.67 32.19
C ASP A 357 -18.60 -18.79 33.19
N ASP A 358 -17.62 -18.02 32.72
CA ASP A 358 -16.88 -17.03 33.51
C ASP A 358 -16.77 -15.67 32.77
N PRO A 359 -17.83 -14.85 32.79
CA PRO A 359 -17.89 -13.62 32.00
C PRO A 359 -17.10 -12.45 32.61
N LYS A 360 -16.42 -12.64 33.75
CA LYS A 360 -15.74 -11.55 34.48
C LYS A 360 -14.62 -10.88 33.69
N LEU A 361 -14.05 -11.61 32.72
CA LEU A 361 -12.99 -11.17 31.80
C LEU A 361 -13.50 -10.88 30.39
N CYS A 362 -14.83 -10.82 30.22
CA CYS A 362 -15.48 -10.42 28.97
C CYS A 362 -15.93 -8.96 29.06
N PRO A 363 -15.76 -8.17 27.98
CA PRO A 363 -16.36 -6.85 27.95
C PRO A 363 -17.90 -6.97 28.08
N PRO A 364 -18.58 -6.03 28.74
CA PRO A 364 -20.03 -6.06 28.89
C PRO A 364 -20.78 -6.14 27.56
N TYR A 365 -20.27 -5.46 26.53
CA TYR A 365 -20.89 -5.42 25.21
C TYR A 365 -19.88 -5.68 24.09
N HIS A 366 -20.32 -6.43 23.09
CA HIS A 366 -19.72 -6.48 21.76
C HIS A 366 -20.53 -5.59 20.81
N THR A 367 -19.86 -4.79 19.99
CA THR A 367 -20.48 -4.00 18.91
C THR A 367 -20.06 -4.57 17.56
N PHE A 368 -21.01 -5.10 16.80
CA PHE A 368 -20.78 -5.58 15.44
C PHE A 368 -20.51 -4.42 14.48
N PRO A 369 -19.88 -4.66 13.32
CA PRO A 369 -19.60 -3.61 12.33
C PRO A 369 -20.83 -2.81 11.86
N ASN A 370 -22.02 -3.41 11.88
CA ASN A 370 -23.28 -2.76 11.56
C ASN A 370 -23.86 -1.90 12.71
N GLY A 371 -23.14 -1.78 13.83
CA GLY A 371 -23.55 -1.03 15.03
C GLY A 371 -24.41 -1.81 16.02
N THR A 372 -24.76 -3.07 15.73
CA THR A 372 -25.56 -3.90 16.64
C THR A 372 -24.76 -4.20 17.90
N LYS A 373 -25.34 -3.90 19.07
CA LYS A 373 -24.74 -4.21 20.37
C LYS A 373 -25.35 -5.49 20.95
N VAL A 374 -24.49 -6.37 21.44
CA VAL A 374 -24.88 -7.60 22.13
C VAL A 374 -24.22 -7.64 23.49
N HIS A 375 -25.04 -7.87 24.52
CA HIS A 375 -24.57 -7.98 25.89
C HIS A 375 -23.99 -9.38 26.16
N ARG A 376 -22.94 -9.47 26.98
CA ARG A 376 -22.25 -10.73 27.35
C ARG A 376 -23.11 -11.77 28.07
N THR A 377 -24.35 -11.47 28.43
CA THR A 377 -25.30 -12.48 28.94
C THR A 377 -26.07 -13.19 27.82
N ASP A 378 -26.07 -12.66 26.60
CA ASP A 378 -26.65 -13.31 25.43
C ASP A 378 -25.65 -14.33 24.86
N LYS A 379 -25.65 -15.52 25.48
CA LYS A 379 -24.71 -16.60 25.15
C LYS A 379 -24.79 -17.08 23.70
N SER A 380 -25.90 -16.82 23.02
CA SER A 380 -26.13 -17.29 21.64
C SER A 380 -25.51 -16.40 20.57
N ARG A 381 -25.35 -15.10 20.87
CA ARG A 381 -24.87 -14.11 19.90
C ARG A 381 -23.54 -13.47 20.28
N TYR A 382 -23.14 -13.51 21.55
CA TYR A 382 -21.91 -12.88 22.00
C TYR A 382 -20.68 -13.69 21.56
N PRO A 383 -19.69 -13.08 20.89
CA PRO A 383 -18.53 -13.81 20.34
C PRO A 383 -17.43 -13.97 21.40
N TYR A 384 -17.63 -14.86 22.38
CA TYR A 384 -16.65 -15.07 23.48
C TYR A 384 -15.25 -15.37 22.98
N GLU A 385 -15.11 -16.24 21.97
CA GLU A 385 -13.82 -16.67 21.42
C GLU A 385 -13.03 -15.55 20.72
N ALA A 386 -13.67 -14.40 20.46
CA ALA A 386 -13.04 -13.25 19.85
C ALA A 386 -12.23 -12.41 20.86
N TYR A 387 -12.38 -12.67 22.17
CA TYR A 387 -11.76 -11.91 23.25
C TYR A 387 -10.84 -12.80 24.07
N HIS A 388 -9.60 -12.37 24.28
CA HIS A 388 -8.75 -13.02 25.28
C HIS A 388 -9.14 -12.52 26.67
N LEU A 389 -9.10 -11.20 26.89
CA LEU A 389 -9.25 -10.53 28.19
C LEU A 389 -9.85 -9.12 28.03
N HIS A 390 -10.78 -8.76 28.90
CA HIS A 390 -11.10 -7.38 29.27
C HIS A 390 -10.94 -7.24 30.78
N CYS A 391 -10.17 -6.25 31.22
CA CYS A 391 -10.07 -5.88 32.62
C CYS A 391 -10.37 -4.39 32.79
N THR A 392 -11.05 -4.03 33.88
CA THR A 392 -11.60 -2.69 34.10
C THR A 392 -10.62 -1.79 34.88
N PRO A 393 -10.74 -0.45 34.76
CA PRO A 393 -9.88 0.44 35.53
C PRO A 393 -10.16 0.35 37.03
N GLY A 394 -9.09 0.36 37.82
CA GLY A 394 -9.16 0.21 39.27
C GLY A 394 -9.80 1.39 40.02
N ASN A 395 -10.06 2.51 39.33
CA ASN A 395 -10.77 3.68 39.84
C ASN A 395 -12.16 3.87 39.20
N GLY A 396 -12.73 2.84 38.56
CA GLY A 396 -14.08 2.89 38.02
C GLY A 396 -15.14 2.74 39.12
N GLU A 397 -16.03 3.72 39.27
CA GLU A 397 -17.04 3.73 40.35
C GLU A 397 -18.33 2.97 39.98
N HIS A 398 -18.61 2.80 38.69
CA HIS A 398 -19.87 2.29 38.15
C HIS A 398 -19.67 1.07 37.25
N VAL A 399 -18.65 0.27 37.54
CA VAL A 399 -18.30 -0.92 36.75
C VAL A 399 -19.38 -2.00 36.89
N GLU A 400 -19.85 -2.53 35.74
CA GLU A 400 -20.85 -3.59 35.69
C GLU A 400 -20.32 -4.93 36.21
N GLN A 401 -20.99 -5.50 37.21
CA GLN A 401 -20.63 -6.79 37.80
C GLN A 401 -21.25 -7.98 37.05
N PRO A 402 -20.54 -9.12 36.93
CA PRO A 402 -19.19 -9.38 37.44
C PRO A 402 -18.09 -8.76 36.56
N SER A 403 -17.05 -8.19 37.16
CA SER A 403 -15.89 -7.63 36.45
C SER A 403 -14.59 -7.91 37.19
N GLY A 404 -13.49 -8.16 36.46
CA GLY A 404 -12.15 -8.15 37.02
C GLY A 404 -11.43 -6.81 36.79
N PRO A 405 -10.94 -6.10 37.82
CA PRO A 405 -10.06 -4.96 37.61
C PRO A 405 -8.72 -5.42 37.03
N CYS A 406 -8.08 -4.57 36.23
CA CYS A 406 -6.71 -4.82 35.81
C CYS A 406 -5.75 -4.82 37.01
N ASP A 407 -4.58 -5.44 36.84
CA ASP A 407 -3.52 -5.36 37.86
C ASP A 407 -3.22 -3.88 38.19
N PRO A 408 -3.27 -3.47 39.46
CA PRO A 408 -3.21 -2.07 39.85
C PRO A 408 -1.77 -1.52 39.93
N TYR A 409 -0.76 -2.35 39.60
CA TYR A 409 0.66 -2.06 39.79
C TYR A 409 1.46 -2.02 38.48
N SER A 410 0.89 -2.48 37.37
CA SER A 410 1.59 -2.59 36.10
C SER A 410 1.93 -1.24 35.45
N ASN A 411 1.18 -0.20 35.83
CA ASN A 411 1.32 1.19 35.43
C ASN A 411 1.17 2.13 36.64
N PRO A 412 1.73 3.36 36.61
CA PRO A 412 1.65 4.28 37.73
C PRO A 412 0.21 4.67 38.06
N GLN A 413 -0.62 4.84 37.04
CA GLN A 413 -2.04 5.17 37.10
C GLN A 413 -2.91 3.94 36.78
N PRO A 414 -4.21 3.95 37.12
CA PRO A 414 -5.14 2.90 36.74
C PRO A 414 -5.09 2.60 35.23
N GLN A 415 -5.35 1.34 34.87
CA GLN A 415 -5.32 0.90 33.48
C GLN A 415 -6.57 0.11 33.11
N GLU A 416 -6.93 0.13 31.84
CA GLU A 416 -7.93 -0.73 31.21
C GLU A 416 -7.29 -1.43 30.02
N ILE A 417 -7.39 -2.76 29.96
CA ILE A 417 -6.80 -3.56 28.88
C ILE A 417 -7.91 -4.34 28.20
N LEU A 418 -7.91 -4.30 26.87
CA LEU A 418 -8.79 -5.09 26.03
C LEU A 418 -7.98 -5.85 24.98
N GLN A 419 -7.93 -7.17 25.15
CA GLN A 419 -7.18 -8.09 24.30
C GLN A 419 -8.14 -8.94 23.46
N ILE A 420 -7.94 -8.95 22.15
CA ILE A 420 -8.73 -9.71 21.17
C ILE A 420 -7.90 -10.81 20.51
N LEU A 421 -8.61 -11.80 19.97
CA LEU A 421 -8.04 -12.97 19.29
C LEU A 421 -8.53 -13.04 17.83
N PRO A 422 -7.81 -13.73 16.93
CA PRO A 422 -8.23 -13.97 15.56
C PRO A 422 -9.63 -14.59 15.49
N HIS A 423 -10.57 -13.88 14.86
CA HIS A 423 -11.97 -14.30 14.81
C HIS A 423 -12.70 -13.63 13.63
N PRO A 424 -13.68 -14.29 12.98
CA PRO A 424 -14.36 -13.73 11.79
C PRO A 424 -15.03 -12.37 12.00
N VAL A 425 -15.46 -12.05 13.23
CA VAL A 425 -16.08 -10.75 13.57
C VAL A 425 -15.14 -9.56 13.38
N TRP A 426 -13.83 -9.80 13.25
CA TRP A 426 -12.82 -8.77 12.99
C TRP A 426 -12.49 -8.59 11.51
N GLY A 427 -13.02 -9.45 10.63
CA GLY A 427 -12.64 -9.50 9.22
C GLY A 427 -12.94 -8.21 8.45
N GLU A 428 -14.05 -7.53 8.74
CA GLU A 428 -14.39 -6.24 8.10
C GLU A 428 -13.40 -5.10 8.45
N TYR A 429 -12.59 -5.28 9.50
CA TYR A 429 -11.55 -4.33 9.90
C TYR A 429 -10.16 -4.73 9.37
N GLY A 430 -10.06 -5.81 8.57
CA GLY A 430 -8.80 -6.31 8.00
C GLY A 430 -7.94 -7.15 8.96
N TYR A 431 -8.46 -7.47 10.15
CA TYR A 431 -7.75 -8.27 11.16
C TYR A 431 -7.86 -9.79 10.88
N PRO A 432 -6.94 -10.61 11.45
CA PRO A 432 -6.99 -12.07 11.35
C PRO A 432 -8.37 -12.65 11.66
N THR A 433 -8.88 -13.50 10.76
CA THR A 433 -10.21 -14.14 10.92
C THR A 433 -10.13 -15.55 11.50
N LYS A 434 -8.93 -16.14 11.56
CA LYS A 434 -8.67 -17.50 12.06
C LYS A 434 -7.33 -17.56 12.77
N LYS A 435 -7.23 -18.41 13.79
CA LYS A 435 -5.96 -18.66 14.49
C LYS A 435 -4.90 -19.16 13.50
N GLY A 436 -3.67 -18.67 13.65
CA GLY A 436 -2.53 -18.98 12.79
C GLY A 436 -2.37 -18.09 11.55
N GLN A 437 -3.36 -17.28 11.19
CA GLN A 437 -3.23 -16.32 10.07
C GLN A 437 -2.21 -15.22 10.42
N GLY A 438 -1.22 -15.03 9.55
CA GLY A 438 -0.11 -14.11 9.74
C GLY A 438 0.86 -14.50 10.86
N TRP A 439 0.84 -15.77 11.27
CA TRP A 439 1.76 -16.34 12.25
C TRP A 439 3.01 -16.93 11.60
N ILE A 440 3.72 -17.80 12.31
CA ILE A 440 4.97 -18.44 11.87
C ILE A 440 4.78 -19.12 10.50
N GLY A 441 5.61 -18.72 9.53
CA GLY A 441 5.57 -19.24 8.17
C GLY A 441 4.56 -18.55 7.23
N ASP A 442 3.82 -17.56 7.72
CA ASP A 442 2.81 -16.80 6.96
C ASP A 442 3.12 -15.29 6.93
N PRO A 443 4.20 -14.86 6.24
CA PRO A 443 4.55 -13.44 6.15
C PRO A 443 3.43 -12.65 5.47
N THR A 444 2.88 -11.67 6.20
CA THR A 444 1.66 -10.97 5.79
C THR A 444 1.84 -9.46 5.80
N THR A 445 1.30 -8.80 4.77
CA THR A 445 1.12 -7.34 4.75
C THR A 445 -0.31 -7.01 5.20
N TRP A 446 -0.42 -6.23 6.27
CA TRP A 446 -1.70 -5.89 6.89
C TRP A 446 -2.23 -4.50 6.44
N GLU A 447 -3.54 -4.37 6.23
CA GLU A 447 -4.30 -3.12 6.42
C GLU A 447 -5.26 -3.32 7.55
N LEU A 448 -5.05 -2.59 8.62
CA LEU A 448 -5.94 -2.66 9.76
C LEU A 448 -6.72 -1.36 9.79
N ASP A 449 -8.06 -1.47 9.78
CA ASP A 449 -8.96 -0.35 10.06
C ASP A 449 -9.04 -0.15 11.58
N VAL A 450 -7.89 0.23 12.11
CA VAL A 450 -7.63 0.34 13.55
C VAL A 450 -8.56 1.37 14.19
N GLY A 451 -8.82 2.48 13.50
CA GLY A 451 -9.75 3.50 13.97
C GLY A 451 -11.17 2.97 14.13
N ARG A 452 -11.74 2.33 13.11
CA ARG A 452 -13.10 1.78 13.22
C ARG A 452 -13.20 0.65 14.23
N LEU A 453 -12.23 -0.26 14.28
CA LEU A 453 -12.24 -1.33 15.28
C LEU A 453 -12.19 -0.75 16.70
N SER A 454 -11.20 0.09 16.98
CA SER A 454 -11.02 0.69 18.30
C SER A 454 -12.21 1.57 18.73
N GLN A 455 -13.03 2.08 17.79
CA GLN A 455 -14.30 2.75 18.10
C GLN A 455 -15.41 1.78 18.53
N SER A 456 -15.47 0.60 17.92
CA SER A 456 -16.47 -0.45 18.20
C SER A 456 -16.19 -1.21 19.49
N LEU A 457 -14.93 -1.24 19.92
CA LEU A 457 -14.50 -1.86 21.17
C LEU A 457 -15.05 -1.13 22.41
N TYR A 458 -15.34 -1.91 23.45
CA TYR A 458 -15.84 -1.41 24.73
C TYR A 458 -14.68 -0.89 25.58
N PHE A 459 -14.79 0.35 26.03
CA PHE A 459 -13.96 0.94 27.07
C PHE A 459 -14.87 1.59 28.12
N TYR A 460 -14.53 1.39 29.39
CA TYR A 460 -15.30 1.88 30.52
C TYR A 460 -15.32 3.41 30.57
N GLN A 461 -16.50 3.94 30.88
CA GLN A 461 -16.78 5.35 31.07
C GLN A 461 -17.92 5.53 32.09
N ASP A 462 -17.81 6.52 32.97
CA ASP A 462 -18.81 6.78 34.00
C ASP A 462 -20.16 7.16 33.36
N PRO A 463 -21.28 6.57 33.83
CA PRO A 463 -22.62 6.91 33.35
C PRO A 463 -22.91 8.41 33.44
N GLY A 464 -23.59 8.95 32.42
CA GLY A 464 -23.98 10.36 32.38
C GLY A 464 -22.85 11.34 32.02
N THR A 465 -21.63 10.86 31.76
CA THR A 465 -20.51 11.71 31.32
C THR A 465 -20.42 11.83 29.80
N ALA A 466 -19.78 12.89 29.31
CA ALA A 466 -19.62 13.14 27.89
C ALA A 466 -18.64 12.13 27.25
N PRO A 467 -18.97 11.46 26.13
CA PRO A 467 -18.11 10.43 25.53
C PRO A 467 -16.67 10.89 25.32
N ALA A 468 -15.71 10.06 25.72
CA ALA A 468 -14.29 10.34 25.51
C ALA A 468 -13.94 10.40 24.01
N LYS A 469 -13.12 11.37 23.61
CA LYS A 469 -12.46 11.33 22.29
C LYS A 469 -11.28 10.37 22.35
N ARG A 470 -11.32 9.30 21.56
CA ARG A 470 -10.31 8.23 21.57
C ARG A 470 -9.12 8.63 20.70
N LYS A 471 -8.14 9.28 21.33
CA LYS A 471 -6.89 9.71 20.70
C LYS A 471 -5.76 8.75 21.08
N TRP A 472 -5.18 8.06 20.11
CA TRP A 472 -4.19 7.02 20.36
C TRP A 472 -2.79 7.61 20.27
N SER A 473 -2.16 7.83 21.43
CA SER A 473 -0.83 8.45 21.50
C SER A 473 0.30 7.45 21.24
N SER A 474 0.02 6.15 21.21
CA SER A 474 0.98 5.09 20.95
C SER A 474 0.35 4.01 20.07
N ILE A 475 1.11 3.49 19.10
CA ILE A 475 0.72 2.46 18.13
C ILE A 475 1.91 1.54 17.93
N ASP A 476 1.73 0.28 18.31
CA ASP A 476 2.81 -0.60 18.71
C ASP A 476 2.66 -1.98 18.06
N LEU A 477 3.80 -2.64 17.85
CA LEU A 477 3.89 -4.02 17.42
C LEU A 477 5.05 -4.71 18.10
N GLY A 478 4.84 -5.97 18.49
CA GLY A 478 5.91 -6.82 18.99
C GLY A 478 5.36 -7.90 19.87
N THR A 479 6.11 -8.31 20.88
CA THR A 479 5.72 -9.45 21.70
C THR A 479 6.01 -9.21 23.17
N GLU A 480 5.11 -9.76 23.97
CA GLU A 480 5.28 -10.02 25.39
C GLU A 480 5.44 -11.53 25.58
N ILE A 481 6.56 -11.97 26.15
CA ILE A 481 6.70 -13.35 26.63
C ILE A 481 6.26 -13.34 28.09
N PHE A 482 5.09 -13.92 28.37
CA PHE A 482 4.47 -13.85 29.68
C PHE A 482 4.89 -15.05 30.55
N ARG A 483 5.72 -14.79 31.57
CA ARG A 483 6.10 -15.74 32.63
C ARG A 483 6.60 -17.10 32.12
N ASP A 484 7.36 -17.09 31.04
CA ASP A 484 7.91 -18.31 30.44
C ASP A 484 9.41 -18.14 30.24
N ALA A 485 10.20 -18.94 30.93
CA ALA A 485 11.65 -18.83 30.96
C ALA A 485 12.28 -19.54 29.75
N ASN A 486 13.38 -18.98 29.24
CA ASN A 486 14.18 -19.54 28.14
C ASN A 486 13.44 -19.64 26.79
N GLN A 487 12.40 -18.85 26.61
CA GLN A 487 11.71 -18.73 25.33
C GLN A 487 12.40 -17.71 24.43
N VAL A 488 12.22 -17.87 23.11
CA VAL A 488 12.76 -16.96 22.11
C VAL A 488 11.65 -16.58 21.13
N ALA A 489 11.52 -15.28 20.86
CA ALA A 489 10.70 -14.76 19.78
C ALA A 489 11.57 -13.97 18.79
N GLU A 490 11.27 -14.14 17.51
CA GLU A 490 12.01 -13.52 16.41
C GLU A 490 11.04 -13.12 15.29
N TRP A 491 11.18 -11.88 14.82
CA TRP A 491 10.37 -11.37 13.73
C TRP A 491 11.05 -10.26 12.95
N THR A 492 10.57 -10.04 11.73
CA THR A 492 10.96 -8.92 10.88
C THR A 492 9.77 -8.00 10.63
N TYR A 493 10.01 -6.70 10.74
CA TYR A 493 9.07 -5.63 10.47
C TYR A 493 9.55 -4.77 9.31
N ILE A 494 8.63 -4.45 8.39
CA ILE A 494 8.85 -3.46 7.33
C ILE A 494 7.63 -2.54 7.32
N SER A 495 7.84 -1.22 7.39
CA SER A 495 6.77 -0.27 7.14
C SER A 495 6.33 -0.42 5.69
N ALA A 496 5.16 -1.01 5.49
CA ALA A 496 4.69 -1.39 4.17
C ALA A 496 4.11 -0.18 3.45
N VAL A 497 4.91 0.84 3.19
CA VAL A 497 4.64 1.70 2.03
C VAL A 497 5.60 1.25 0.94
N GLY A 498 5.33 0.05 0.41
CA GLY A 498 5.93 -0.39 -0.85
C GLY A 498 5.73 0.69 -1.89
N ASP A 499 6.72 0.92 -2.75
CA ASP A 499 6.73 1.97 -3.75
C ASP A 499 5.78 1.64 -4.92
N PRO A 500 4.60 2.27 -5.01
CA PRO A 500 3.71 2.16 -6.14
C PRO A 500 3.96 3.34 -7.10
N GLY A 501 3.87 3.11 -8.40
CA GLY A 501 3.72 4.22 -9.33
C GLY A 501 4.99 4.99 -9.68
N THR A 502 5.97 4.32 -10.28
CA THR A 502 7.04 4.99 -11.03
C THR A 502 7.98 5.89 -10.22
N ARG A 503 8.06 5.74 -8.90
CA ARG A 503 8.95 6.57 -8.05
C ARG A 503 10.31 5.95 -7.78
N ARG A 504 10.50 4.65 -8.05
CA ARG A 504 11.81 3.99 -8.04
C ARG A 504 12.74 4.62 -9.10
N ASP A 505 14.01 4.81 -8.75
CA ASP A 505 15.03 5.29 -9.70
C ASP A 505 15.43 4.21 -10.73
N GLY A 506 15.32 2.94 -10.37
CA GLY A 506 15.35 1.84 -11.35
C GLY A 506 14.03 1.74 -12.12
N LEU A 507 14.11 1.44 -13.42
CA LEU A 507 12.94 1.20 -14.27
C LEU A 507 12.89 -0.27 -14.70
N ARG A 508 11.67 -0.75 -14.89
CA ARG A 508 11.35 -2.02 -15.54
C ARG A 508 10.26 -1.75 -16.55
N VAL A 509 10.63 -1.73 -17.83
CA VAL A 509 9.68 -1.54 -18.93
C VAL A 509 9.96 -2.58 -19.99
N ALA A 510 8.92 -3.26 -20.44
CA ALA A 510 8.95 -4.12 -21.61
C ALA A 510 8.12 -3.50 -22.72
N ILE A 511 8.44 -3.88 -23.95
CA ILE A 511 7.64 -3.61 -25.12
C ILE A 511 7.26 -4.93 -25.78
N GLU A 512 6.01 -4.99 -26.19
CA GLU A 512 5.45 -6.05 -26.99
C GLU A 512 4.82 -5.49 -28.25
N ALA A 513 4.92 -6.25 -29.34
CA ALA A 513 4.13 -5.97 -30.53
C ALA A 513 3.40 -7.22 -31.00
N TRP A 514 2.15 -7.02 -31.35
CA TRP A 514 1.26 -8.02 -31.90
C TRP A 514 0.65 -7.50 -33.21
N ASN A 515 0.27 -8.43 -34.08
CA ASN A 515 -0.61 -8.09 -35.20
C ASN A 515 -2.05 -8.44 -34.84
N GLN A 516 -2.97 -8.20 -35.76
CA GLN A 516 -4.35 -8.63 -35.63
C GLN A 516 -4.41 -10.13 -35.31
N CYS A 517 -5.45 -10.56 -34.58
CA CYS A 517 -5.59 -11.93 -34.06
C CYS A 517 -4.61 -12.30 -32.95
N ASN A 518 -3.80 -11.36 -32.45
CA ASN A 518 -2.73 -11.58 -31.47
C ASN A 518 -1.74 -12.67 -31.88
N GLU A 519 -1.38 -12.69 -33.16
CA GLU A 519 -0.32 -13.54 -33.70
C GLU A 519 0.88 -12.66 -34.09
N VAL A 520 2.09 -13.21 -33.97
CA VAL A 520 3.35 -12.52 -34.25
C VAL A 520 3.61 -12.39 -35.76
N GLY A 521 2.86 -13.08 -36.62
CA GLY A 521 2.96 -12.89 -38.08
C GLY A 521 4.31 -13.37 -38.65
N GLU A 522 5.00 -12.55 -39.45
CA GLU A 522 6.40 -12.80 -39.89
C GLU A 522 7.38 -11.92 -39.09
N GLU A 523 8.45 -12.51 -38.55
CA GLU A 523 9.55 -11.76 -37.91
C GLU A 523 10.22 -10.84 -38.92
N ALA A 524 10.44 -9.58 -38.55
CA ALA A 524 11.22 -8.66 -39.37
C ALA A 524 12.67 -9.18 -39.51
N HIS A 525 13.19 -9.18 -40.73
CA HIS A 525 14.52 -9.70 -41.01
C HIS A 525 15.60 -8.98 -40.17
N LYS A 526 16.43 -9.75 -39.44
CA LYS A 526 17.51 -9.27 -38.52
C LYS A 526 17.09 -8.63 -37.19
N MET A 527 15.80 -8.62 -36.86
CA MET A 527 15.26 -7.96 -35.65
C MET A 527 15.04 -8.90 -34.45
N GLY A 528 14.80 -10.19 -34.72
CA GLY A 528 14.40 -11.18 -33.70
C GLY A 528 12.93 -11.02 -33.28
N CYS A 529 12.59 -11.62 -32.14
CA CYS A 529 11.22 -11.65 -31.61
C CYS A 529 10.79 -10.26 -31.08
N PRO A 530 9.51 -9.85 -31.26
CA PRO A 530 9.00 -8.50 -30.94
C PRO A 530 8.82 -8.20 -29.45
N ARG A 531 9.63 -8.85 -28.60
CA ARG A 531 9.71 -8.61 -27.17
C ARG A 531 11.06 -8.02 -26.84
N ALA A 532 11.06 -6.85 -26.23
CA ALA A 532 12.27 -6.25 -25.70
C ALA A 532 11.98 -5.66 -24.33
N ALA A 533 13.01 -5.48 -23.52
CA ALA A 533 12.88 -4.84 -22.22
C ALA A 533 14.07 -3.94 -21.92
N ASP A 534 13.80 -2.90 -21.13
CA ASP A 534 14.81 -2.13 -20.43
C ASP A 534 14.56 -2.27 -18.93
N CYS A 535 15.48 -2.97 -18.30
CA CYS A 535 15.42 -3.26 -16.89
C CYS A 535 16.78 -2.96 -16.31
N PHE A 536 16.85 -1.95 -15.44
CA PHE A 536 18.11 -1.57 -14.84
C PHE A 536 17.95 -1.16 -13.39
N ASP A 537 18.99 -1.42 -12.62
CA ASP A 537 19.15 -0.82 -11.31
C ASP A 537 20.18 0.30 -11.40
N VAL A 538 19.94 1.39 -10.67
CA VAL A 538 20.97 2.41 -10.48
C VAL A 538 21.94 1.86 -9.44
N GLN A 539 23.20 1.63 -9.85
CA GLN A 539 24.32 1.29 -8.99
C GLN A 539 25.22 2.51 -8.81
N ASN A 540 25.44 2.91 -7.57
CA ASN A 540 26.50 3.86 -7.27
C ASN A 540 27.82 3.08 -7.25
N LYS A 541 28.69 3.30 -8.24
CA LYS A 541 30.03 2.70 -8.20
C LYS A 541 30.84 3.45 -7.15
N GLY A 542 31.27 2.74 -6.12
CA GLY A 542 32.39 3.17 -5.28
C GLY A 542 33.59 3.54 -6.15
N SER A 543 34.22 4.67 -5.82
CA SER A 543 35.28 5.31 -6.60
C SER A 543 36.46 4.38 -6.93
N SER A 544 36.59 4.03 -8.21
CA SER A 544 37.87 3.66 -8.82
C SER A 544 37.96 4.28 -10.22
N GLN A 545 38.88 5.24 -10.30
CA GLN A 545 39.56 5.86 -11.46
C GLN A 545 38.78 6.13 -12.76
N GLN A 546 38.73 7.43 -13.09
CA GLN A 546 38.61 8.03 -14.42
C GLN A 546 37.46 7.52 -15.32
N GLN A 547 36.24 8.01 -15.09
CA GLN A 547 35.28 8.34 -16.16
C GLN A 547 34.11 9.18 -15.60
N GLN A 548 33.64 10.14 -16.40
CA GLN A 548 32.77 11.28 -16.04
C GLN A 548 31.30 10.93 -15.66
N ASN A 549 31.00 9.81 -14.98
CA ASN A 549 29.63 9.53 -14.49
C ASN A 549 29.64 8.58 -13.25
N PRO A 550 29.29 9.05 -12.04
CA PRO A 550 29.41 8.26 -10.79
C PRO A 550 28.30 7.21 -10.59
N ASN A 551 27.14 7.38 -11.23
CA ASN A 551 26.05 6.42 -11.19
C ASN A 551 26.12 5.55 -12.44
N ARG A 552 26.27 4.23 -12.27
CA ARG A 552 26.24 3.25 -13.35
C ARG A 552 24.87 2.59 -13.36
N LEU A 553 24.26 2.55 -14.53
CA LEU A 553 23.07 1.74 -14.75
C LEU A 553 23.51 0.30 -14.94
N LEU A 554 23.07 -0.58 -14.04
CA LEU A 554 23.21 -2.02 -14.20
C LEU A 554 22.00 -2.51 -14.99
N HIS A 555 22.13 -2.55 -16.31
CA HIS A 555 21.13 -3.19 -17.14
C HIS A 555 21.14 -4.70 -16.91
N LYS A 556 19.99 -5.23 -16.53
CA LYS A 556 19.74 -6.67 -16.37
C LYS A 556 19.44 -7.36 -17.70
N VAL A 557 18.95 -6.59 -18.67
CA VAL A 557 18.65 -7.04 -20.03
C VAL A 557 19.69 -6.46 -20.97
N THR A 558 20.38 -7.32 -21.70
CA THR A 558 21.43 -6.95 -22.65
C THR A 558 20.88 -6.84 -24.08
N GLU A 559 21.65 -6.23 -24.98
CA GLU A 559 21.25 -6.14 -26.39
C GLU A 559 21.12 -7.53 -27.02
N LYS A 560 21.95 -8.48 -26.56
CA LYS A 560 21.85 -9.89 -26.98
C LYS A 560 20.50 -10.50 -26.57
N ASP A 561 20.01 -10.21 -25.36
CA ASP A 561 18.71 -10.68 -24.88
C ASP A 561 17.58 -10.10 -25.73
N ASN A 562 17.62 -8.78 -25.98
CA ASN A 562 16.61 -8.11 -26.81
C ASN A 562 16.63 -8.61 -28.27
N LYS A 563 17.80 -9.00 -28.82
CA LYS A 563 17.97 -9.54 -30.20
C LYS A 563 17.74 -11.07 -30.32
N LEU A 564 17.23 -11.73 -29.28
CA LEU A 564 16.77 -13.12 -29.37
C LEU A 564 15.54 -13.22 -30.30
N GLY A 565 15.47 -14.27 -31.11
CA GLY A 565 14.43 -14.54 -32.08
C GLY A 565 14.44 -16.01 -32.48
N ILE A 566 13.47 -16.42 -33.30
CA ILE A 566 13.26 -17.82 -33.68
C ILE A 566 14.57 -18.52 -34.09
N GLY A 567 14.71 -19.78 -33.66
CA GLY A 567 15.92 -20.58 -33.85
C GLY A 567 17.06 -20.34 -32.86
N LYS A 568 17.00 -19.29 -32.02
CA LYS A 568 18.00 -19.05 -30.96
C LYS A 568 17.49 -19.52 -29.59
N SER A 569 18.24 -20.40 -28.93
CA SER A 569 17.91 -20.89 -27.59
C SER A 569 18.23 -19.88 -26.47
N PHE A 570 17.45 -19.91 -25.39
CA PHE A 570 17.70 -19.20 -24.13
C PHE A 570 17.19 -20.02 -22.92
N PRO A 571 17.62 -19.72 -21.68
CA PRO A 571 17.19 -20.45 -20.49
C PRO A 571 15.68 -20.45 -20.30
N GLY A 572 15.08 -21.64 -20.19
CA GLY A 572 13.63 -21.82 -20.00
C GLY A 572 12.81 -21.96 -21.30
N LEU A 573 13.42 -21.80 -22.48
CA LEU A 573 12.75 -22.01 -23.77
C LEU A 573 12.41 -23.49 -23.99
N THR A 574 11.18 -23.77 -24.36
CA THR A 574 10.71 -25.13 -24.69
C THR A 574 11.13 -25.54 -26.11
N LYS A 575 11.25 -26.85 -26.35
CA LYS A 575 11.60 -27.36 -27.69
C LYS A 575 10.61 -26.92 -28.78
N PRO A 576 9.28 -26.93 -28.56
CA PRO A 576 8.33 -26.44 -29.57
C PRO A 576 8.51 -24.95 -29.89
N ALA A 577 8.84 -24.13 -28.90
CA ALA A 577 9.00 -22.69 -29.06
C ALA A 577 10.15 -22.31 -30.01
N LEU A 578 11.19 -23.16 -30.15
CA LEU A 578 12.31 -22.91 -31.10
C LEU A 578 11.85 -22.68 -32.55
N HIS A 579 10.69 -23.21 -32.92
CA HIS A 579 10.16 -23.17 -34.29
C HIS A 579 8.74 -22.58 -34.36
N ASN A 580 8.22 -22.02 -33.26
CA ASN A 580 6.89 -21.40 -33.19
C ASN A 580 7.04 -19.95 -32.72
N VAL A 581 6.72 -18.99 -33.60
CA VAL A 581 6.98 -17.56 -33.38
C VAL A 581 6.21 -17.00 -32.18
N ASP A 582 4.95 -17.42 -32.03
CA ASP A 582 4.04 -16.92 -31.01
C ASP A 582 4.43 -17.44 -29.63
N LEU A 583 4.69 -18.75 -29.55
CA LEU A 583 5.17 -19.38 -28.33
C LEU A 583 6.57 -18.87 -27.93
N TYR A 584 7.46 -18.65 -28.90
CA TYR A 584 8.77 -18.04 -28.65
C TYR A 584 8.63 -16.64 -28.05
N ALA A 585 7.70 -15.83 -28.55
CA ALA A 585 7.45 -14.50 -28.02
C ALA A 585 6.92 -14.54 -26.59
N ALA A 586 5.95 -15.39 -26.31
CA ALA A 586 5.44 -15.59 -24.96
C ALA A 586 6.55 -16.05 -23.99
N GLU A 587 7.32 -17.07 -24.35
CA GLU A 587 8.39 -17.58 -23.50
C GLU A 587 9.57 -16.60 -23.35
N LYS A 588 9.86 -15.79 -24.38
CA LYS A 588 10.85 -14.71 -24.28
C LYS A 588 10.39 -13.63 -23.31
N GLU A 589 9.10 -13.30 -23.27
CA GLU A 589 8.55 -12.40 -22.25
C GLU A 589 8.76 -12.96 -20.85
N LEU A 590 8.51 -14.26 -20.62
CA LEU A 590 8.78 -14.91 -19.33
C LEU A 590 10.27 -14.83 -18.96
N TYR A 591 11.15 -15.06 -19.94
CA TYR A 591 12.60 -14.97 -19.76
C TYR A 591 13.04 -13.55 -19.40
N LEU A 592 12.62 -12.54 -20.17
CA LEU A 592 12.89 -11.14 -19.88
C LEU A 592 12.30 -10.76 -18.52
N GLY A 593 11.09 -11.23 -18.22
CA GLY A 593 10.43 -11.07 -16.92
C GLY A 593 11.27 -11.62 -15.77
N SER A 594 11.86 -12.81 -15.92
CA SER A 594 12.75 -13.39 -14.90
C SER A 594 14.00 -12.53 -14.64
N LYS A 595 14.57 -11.94 -15.71
CA LYS A 595 15.70 -11.00 -15.58
C LYS A 595 15.28 -9.69 -14.94
N CYS A 596 14.11 -9.20 -15.29
CA CYS A 596 13.54 -7.95 -14.81
C CYS A 596 12.95 -8.07 -13.41
N GLN A 597 12.75 -9.29 -12.90
CA GLN A 597 12.07 -9.54 -11.64
C GLN A 597 12.67 -8.72 -10.50
N VAL A 598 11.75 -8.21 -9.70
CA VAL A 598 12.02 -7.59 -8.41
C VAL A 598 11.46 -8.53 -7.36
N ASP A 599 12.37 -9.03 -6.52
CA ASP A 599 12.04 -9.95 -5.45
C ASP A 599 11.39 -9.18 -4.29
N ASP A 600 10.09 -8.97 -4.43
CA ASP A 600 9.23 -8.33 -3.45
C ASP A 600 8.32 -9.41 -2.85
N LYS A 601 8.49 -9.75 -1.57
CA LYS A 601 7.77 -10.88 -0.97
C LYS A 601 6.48 -10.40 -0.29
N PRO A 602 5.35 -11.13 -0.43
CA PRO A 602 5.21 -12.43 -1.10
C PRO A 602 5.00 -12.36 -2.63
N ASN A 603 4.77 -11.18 -3.21
CA ASN A 603 4.34 -11.02 -4.61
C ASN A 603 5.41 -10.36 -5.50
N PRO A 604 6.32 -11.16 -6.12
CA PRO A 604 7.33 -10.62 -7.03
C PRO A 604 6.66 -10.00 -8.26
N TRP A 605 7.35 -9.05 -8.88
CA TRP A 605 6.83 -8.31 -10.04
C TRP A 605 7.93 -8.03 -11.06
N GLN A 606 7.53 -7.77 -12.31
CA GLN A 606 8.46 -7.64 -13.45
C GLN A 606 8.51 -6.23 -14.03
N PHE A 607 7.61 -5.85 -14.96
CA PHE A 607 7.71 -4.58 -15.71
C PHE A 607 6.36 -3.97 -16.08
N TRP A 608 6.37 -2.66 -16.37
CA TRP A 608 5.35 -2.01 -17.19
C TRP A 608 5.36 -2.56 -18.61
N MET A 609 4.20 -2.68 -19.24
CA MET A 609 4.07 -3.20 -20.60
C MET A 609 3.71 -2.07 -21.57
N ILE A 610 4.55 -1.80 -22.55
CA ILE A 610 4.20 -1.02 -23.74
C ILE A 610 3.63 -2.00 -24.77
N ARG A 611 2.34 -1.89 -25.08
CA ARG A 611 1.70 -2.71 -26.11
C ARG A 611 1.61 -1.93 -27.41
N LEU A 612 2.14 -2.52 -28.47
CA LEU A 612 1.88 -2.16 -29.86
C LEU A 612 0.94 -3.18 -30.50
N LYS A 613 -0.04 -2.71 -31.27
CA LYS A 613 -0.85 -3.59 -32.12
C LYS A 613 -1.11 -2.95 -33.47
N SER A 614 -1.04 -3.78 -34.52
CA SER A 614 -1.42 -3.40 -35.88
C SER A 614 -2.73 -4.08 -36.25
N GLY A 615 -3.66 -3.31 -36.82
CA GLY A 615 -4.93 -3.82 -37.31
C GLY A 615 -4.86 -4.44 -38.71
N ASN A 616 -3.67 -4.51 -39.31
CA ASN A 616 -3.47 -5.21 -40.57
C ASN A 616 -3.60 -6.73 -40.37
N MET A 617 -4.19 -7.41 -41.35
CA MET A 617 -4.55 -8.82 -41.25
C MET A 617 -4.20 -9.57 -42.55
N ASP A 618 -3.65 -10.77 -42.44
CA ASP A 618 -3.40 -11.66 -43.59
C ASP A 618 -4.45 -12.79 -43.60
N THR A 619 -5.56 -12.55 -44.26
CA THR A 619 -6.68 -13.52 -44.35
C THR A 619 -6.36 -14.71 -45.27
N HIS A 620 -5.29 -14.63 -46.08
CA HIS A 620 -4.87 -15.71 -46.97
C HIS A 620 -3.86 -16.66 -46.35
N ALA A 621 -3.18 -16.25 -45.27
CA ALA A 621 -2.24 -17.10 -44.55
C ALA A 621 -2.90 -18.19 -43.68
N GLY A 622 -4.21 -18.08 -43.41
CA GLY A 622 -4.94 -19.04 -42.55
C GLY A 622 -4.41 -19.08 -41.11
N LYS A 623 -3.79 -17.99 -40.64
CA LYS A 623 -3.19 -17.90 -39.29
C LYS A 623 -4.20 -17.52 -38.22
N CYS A 624 -5.16 -16.67 -38.56
CA CYS A 624 -6.13 -16.14 -37.61
C CYS A 624 -7.26 -17.15 -37.33
N PRO A 625 -7.47 -17.56 -36.07
CA PRO A 625 -8.65 -18.32 -35.72
C PRO A 625 -9.91 -17.43 -35.74
N LYS A 626 -11.07 -18.08 -35.87
CA LYS A 626 -12.40 -17.48 -35.71
C LYS A 626 -12.99 -17.97 -34.39
N ASN A 627 -13.07 -17.12 -33.37
CA ASN A 627 -13.60 -17.51 -32.05
C ASN A 627 -12.96 -18.79 -31.49
N GLY A 628 -11.63 -18.90 -31.56
CA GLY A 628 -10.87 -20.08 -31.11
C GLY A 628 -10.77 -21.21 -32.14
N HIS A 629 -11.60 -21.21 -33.18
CA HIS A 629 -11.58 -22.26 -34.20
C HIS A 629 -10.62 -21.91 -35.33
N LYS A 630 -9.72 -22.84 -35.67
CA LYS A 630 -8.88 -22.70 -36.86
C LYS A 630 -9.76 -22.65 -38.11
N VAL A 631 -9.56 -21.62 -38.92
CA VAL A 631 -10.22 -21.48 -40.23
C VAL A 631 -9.16 -21.42 -41.32
N GLY A 632 -9.50 -21.94 -42.50
CA GLY A 632 -8.66 -21.81 -43.67
C GLY A 632 -8.60 -20.36 -44.18
N PRO A 633 -7.88 -20.11 -45.28
CA PRO A 633 -7.91 -18.83 -45.98
C PRO A 633 -9.35 -18.37 -46.25
N PHE A 634 -9.62 -17.08 -46.10
CA PHE A 634 -10.95 -16.51 -46.35
C PHE A 634 -10.87 -15.14 -47.02
N ASP A 635 -11.94 -14.77 -47.73
CA ASP A 635 -12.05 -13.47 -48.37
C ASP A 635 -12.17 -12.37 -47.30
N PRO A 636 -11.32 -11.34 -47.35
CA PRO A 636 -11.32 -10.32 -46.33
C PRO A 636 -12.62 -9.50 -46.40
N PRO A 637 -13.25 -9.18 -45.26
CA PRO A 637 -14.27 -8.15 -45.26
C PRO A 637 -13.64 -6.81 -45.67
N SER A 638 -14.42 -5.95 -46.33
CA SER A 638 -13.99 -4.63 -46.86
C SER A 638 -13.44 -3.67 -45.81
N GLU A 639 -13.41 -4.09 -44.55
CA GLU A 639 -13.10 -3.30 -43.37
C GLU A 639 -11.61 -3.28 -43.01
N PHE A 640 -10.80 -4.22 -43.51
CA PHE A 640 -9.37 -4.31 -43.21
C PHE A 640 -8.50 -3.60 -44.27
N PRO A 641 -7.37 -2.96 -43.90
CA PRO A 641 -6.63 -2.09 -44.82
C PRO A 641 -5.53 -2.74 -45.67
N CYS A 642 -5.07 -3.97 -45.38
CA CYS A 642 -3.97 -4.65 -46.11
C CYS A 642 -4.30 -6.13 -46.30
N PHE A 643 -4.04 -6.67 -47.50
CA PHE A 643 -4.38 -8.04 -47.88
C PHE A 643 -3.17 -8.77 -48.52
N GLY A 644 -2.77 -9.91 -47.96
CA GLY A 644 -1.78 -10.83 -48.55
C GLY A 644 -0.44 -10.93 -47.81
N LYS A 645 0.44 -11.78 -48.36
CA LYS A 645 1.74 -12.16 -47.77
C LYS A 645 2.60 -10.92 -47.48
N GLY A 646 2.97 -10.73 -46.23
CA GLY A 646 3.79 -9.60 -45.75
C GLY A 646 3.00 -8.43 -45.16
N CYS A 647 1.65 -8.48 -45.11
CA CYS A 647 0.81 -7.46 -44.46
C CYS A 647 0.85 -7.50 -42.92
N MET A 648 1.18 -8.65 -42.33
CA MET A 648 1.35 -8.85 -40.89
C MET A 648 2.84 -9.01 -40.54
N ASN A 649 3.63 -7.96 -40.69
CA ASN A 649 5.01 -7.96 -40.19
C ASN A 649 5.10 -7.36 -38.79
N GLN A 650 6.06 -7.85 -38.02
CA GLN A 650 6.44 -7.18 -36.77
C GLN A 650 7.06 -5.81 -37.05
N PRO A 651 6.87 -4.83 -36.15
CA PRO A 651 7.56 -3.56 -36.27
C PRO A 651 9.07 -3.74 -36.07
N LEU A 652 9.84 -2.87 -36.72
CA LEU A 652 11.20 -2.60 -36.29
C LEU A 652 11.14 -1.97 -34.90
N ILE A 653 11.98 -2.44 -33.98
CA ILE A 653 12.09 -2.00 -32.58
C ILE A 653 13.54 -1.61 -32.31
N TYR A 654 13.76 -0.31 -32.15
CA TYR A 654 15.02 0.26 -31.74
C TYR A 654 14.95 0.61 -30.26
N HIS A 655 15.91 0.08 -29.51
CA HIS A 655 16.03 0.34 -28.08
C HIS A 655 17.13 1.36 -27.83
N ASN A 656 16.74 2.52 -27.32
CA ASN A 656 17.65 3.45 -26.70
C ASN A 656 17.74 3.08 -25.22
N TYR A 657 18.80 2.35 -24.87
CA TYR A 657 19.11 2.00 -23.48
C TYR A 657 19.01 3.23 -22.60
N THR A 658 18.38 3.05 -21.44
CA THR A 658 18.33 4.12 -20.47
C THR A 658 19.75 4.55 -20.13
N THR A 659 20.00 5.85 -20.23
CA THR A 659 21.27 6.45 -19.84
C THR A 659 21.01 7.49 -18.77
N LEU A 660 22.01 7.71 -17.92
CA LEU A 660 22.01 8.84 -17.01
C LEU A 660 22.86 9.96 -17.62
N GLN A 661 22.26 11.13 -17.78
CA GLN A 661 22.92 12.35 -18.21
C GLN A 661 22.70 13.42 -17.14
N GLY A 662 23.73 13.72 -16.36
CA GLY A 662 23.58 14.56 -15.15
C GLY A 662 22.70 13.87 -14.11
N THR A 663 21.55 14.47 -13.78
CA THR A 663 20.53 13.91 -12.87
C THR A 663 19.35 13.29 -13.60
N THR A 664 19.31 13.38 -14.92
CA THR A 664 18.18 12.93 -15.73
C THR A 664 18.45 11.55 -16.30
N LEU A 665 17.58 10.60 -15.96
CA LEU A 665 17.49 9.31 -16.63
C LEU A 665 16.61 9.45 -17.87
N LYS A 666 17.09 8.95 -19.00
CA LYS A 666 16.34 8.95 -20.27
C LYS A 666 16.59 7.66 -21.03
N GLY A 667 15.52 7.05 -21.51
CA GLY A 667 15.57 5.92 -22.44
C GLY A 667 14.35 5.91 -23.34
N GLY A 668 14.26 4.92 -24.22
CA GLY A 668 13.09 4.81 -25.06
C GLY A 668 13.09 3.61 -25.99
N PHE A 669 11.90 3.30 -26.49
CA PHE A 669 11.70 2.46 -27.68
C PHE A 669 11.17 3.31 -28.82
N HIS A 670 11.61 3.04 -30.03
CA HIS A 670 11.02 3.66 -31.22
C HIS A 670 11.14 2.71 -32.41
N GLY A 671 10.36 2.97 -33.45
CA GLY A 671 10.37 2.12 -34.61
C GLY A 671 9.23 2.35 -35.58
N THR A 672 9.05 1.41 -36.49
CA THR A 672 8.11 1.52 -37.62
C THR A 672 7.66 0.15 -38.09
N TRP A 673 6.43 0.06 -38.60
CA TRP A 673 5.97 -1.12 -39.35
C TRP A 673 6.39 -1.07 -40.82
N ASP A 674 6.78 0.09 -41.33
CA ASP A 674 7.27 0.27 -42.70
C ASP A 674 8.73 -0.21 -42.83
N LEU A 675 8.92 -1.53 -43.00
CA LEU A 675 10.25 -2.18 -42.96
C LEU A 675 11.29 -1.65 -43.97
N ASN A 676 10.83 -0.98 -45.04
CA ASN A 676 11.69 -0.39 -46.08
C ASN A 676 12.07 1.08 -45.79
N ALA A 677 11.56 1.67 -44.70
CA ALA A 677 11.88 3.04 -44.30
C ALA A 677 13.21 3.10 -43.55
N GLY A 678 14.02 4.14 -43.82
CA GLY A 678 15.30 4.37 -43.14
C GLY A 678 15.15 4.56 -41.62
N SER A 679 16.20 4.24 -40.87
CA SER A 679 16.19 4.07 -39.40
C SER A 679 16.23 5.36 -38.54
N SER A 680 16.10 6.56 -39.12
CA SER A 680 16.22 7.82 -38.36
C SER A 680 14.90 8.60 -38.25
N ARG A 681 14.63 9.13 -37.05
CA ARG A 681 13.46 9.99 -36.74
C ARG A 681 13.42 11.24 -37.64
N ASP A 682 14.59 11.75 -38.03
CA ASP A 682 14.75 12.97 -38.81
C ASP A 682 14.71 12.72 -40.34
N SER A 683 14.74 11.45 -40.77
CA SER A 683 14.61 11.04 -42.18
C SER A 683 13.25 10.38 -42.49
N ALA A 684 12.37 10.24 -41.50
CA ALA A 684 11.09 9.57 -41.66
C ALA A 684 10.08 10.49 -42.36
N ASN A 685 10.06 10.43 -43.70
CA ASN A 685 9.06 11.05 -44.55
C ASN A 685 7.65 10.92 -43.93
N MET A 686 6.77 11.92 -44.06
CA MET A 686 5.43 11.92 -43.42
C MET A 686 4.57 10.69 -43.78
N ASN A 687 4.95 9.96 -44.83
CA ASN A 687 4.30 8.75 -45.31
C ASN A 687 4.73 7.44 -44.62
N THR A 688 5.58 7.47 -43.57
CA THR A 688 6.01 6.25 -42.85
C THR A 688 5.39 6.18 -41.46
N SER A 689 4.98 4.97 -41.03
CA SER A 689 4.49 4.75 -39.68
C SER A 689 5.60 4.98 -38.67
N LEU A 690 5.25 5.43 -37.48
CA LEU A 690 6.21 5.65 -36.39
C LEU A 690 5.53 5.33 -35.08
N TYR A 691 6.23 4.64 -34.20
CA TYR A 691 5.96 4.73 -32.77
C TYR A 691 7.22 5.19 -32.05
N SER A 692 7.05 5.94 -30.97
CA SER A 692 8.15 6.36 -30.11
C SER A 692 7.64 6.51 -28.69
N ILE A 693 8.24 5.78 -27.76
CA ILE A 693 7.99 5.90 -26.33
C ILE A 693 9.31 6.31 -25.70
N ARG A 694 9.31 7.47 -25.05
CA ARG A 694 10.46 7.97 -24.29
C ARG A 694 10.06 8.07 -22.85
N TRP A 695 10.84 7.46 -21.97
CA TRP A 695 10.70 7.67 -20.55
C TRP A 695 11.81 8.59 -20.08
N GLN A 696 11.45 9.53 -19.22
CA GLN A 696 12.40 10.38 -18.56
C GLN A 696 12.03 10.59 -17.11
N LYS A 697 13.06 10.81 -16.30
CA LYS A 697 12.91 11.07 -14.87
C LYS A 697 14.12 11.86 -14.38
N GLU A 698 13.87 12.83 -13.52
CA GLU A 698 14.90 13.34 -12.62
C GLU A 698 14.96 12.41 -11.40
N LEU A 699 16.16 12.04 -10.94
CA LEU A 699 16.33 11.19 -9.75
C LEU A 699 15.47 11.72 -8.58
N GLY A 700 14.72 10.83 -7.92
CA GLY A 700 13.76 11.19 -6.86
C GLY A 700 12.40 11.74 -7.30
N LYS A 701 12.14 11.94 -8.60
CA LYS A 701 10.81 12.29 -9.15
C LYS A 701 10.07 11.08 -9.77
N SER A 702 8.85 11.26 -10.25
CA SER A 702 8.10 10.24 -11.01
C SER A 702 8.60 10.12 -12.45
N TRP A 703 8.43 8.95 -13.06
CA TRP A 703 8.66 8.78 -14.50
C TRP A 703 7.58 9.48 -15.32
N ILE A 704 7.99 10.08 -16.43
CA ILE A 704 7.10 10.61 -17.46
C ILE A 704 7.35 9.83 -18.74
N PHE A 705 6.32 9.20 -19.27
CA PHE A 705 6.34 8.51 -20.56
C PHE A 705 5.72 9.41 -21.63
N SER A 706 6.53 9.79 -22.62
CA SER A 706 6.10 10.52 -23.80
C SER A 706 5.90 9.55 -24.95
N HIS A 707 4.71 9.52 -25.51
CA HIS A 707 4.29 8.60 -26.56
C HIS A 707 4.00 9.38 -27.84
N VAL A 708 4.43 8.82 -28.96
CA VAL A 708 4.07 9.26 -30.30
C VAL A 708 3.65 8.04 -31.08
N LEU A 709 2.51 8.12 -31.75
CA LEU A 709 2.04 7.13 -32.72
C LEU A 709 1.69 7.84 -34.02
N ARG A 710 2.22 7.36 -35.14
CA ARG A 710 1.94 7.84 -36.48
C ARG A 710 1.56 6.67 -37.39
N THR A 711 0.43 6.79 -38.06
CA THR A 711 0.00 5.85 -39.11
C THR A 711 0.60 6.22 -40.47
N SER A 712 0.63 5.25 -41.38
CA SER A 712 0.98 5.46 -42.79
C SER A 712 -0.14 5.00 -43.71
N THR A 713 0.02 5.18 -45.02
CA THR A 713 -0.90 4.60 -46.01
C THR A 713 -0.91 3.08 -45.98
N LYS A 714 0.21 2.44 -45.61
CA LYS A 714 0.32 0.98 -45.47
C LYS A 714 -0.19 0.46 -44.12
N TYR A 715 -0.05 1.28 -43.09
CA TYR A 715 -0.45 0.98 -41.72
C TYR A 715 -1.39 2.07 -41.19
N PRO A 716 -2.63 2.16 -41.73
CA PRO A 716 -3.60 3.17 -41.31
C PRO A 716 -4.31 2.80 -40.01
N TRP A 717 -4.05 1.61 -39.46
CA TRP A 717 -4.65 1.13 -38.22
C TRP A 717 -3.59 0.65 -37.24
N LEU A 718 -3.28 1.46 -36.23
CA LEU A 718 -2.26 1.19 -35.23
C LEU A 718 -2.73 1.55 -33.83
N MET A 719 -2.19 0.83 -32.84
CA MET A 719 -2.48 1.00 -31.43
C MET A 719 -1.19 1.08 -30.62
N LEU A 720 -1.18 1.96 -29.60
CA LEU A 720 -0.08 2.09 -28.65
C LEU A 720 -0.63 2.37 -27.25
N TYR A 721 -0.30 1.49 -26.30
CA TYR A 721 -0.74 1.58 -24.91
C TYR A 721 0.43 1.47 -23.93
N LEU A 722 0.28 2.12 -22.78
CA LEU A 722 1.01 1.79 -21.56
C LEU A 722 0.07 1.00 -20.65
N ARG A 723 0.48 -0.22 -20.25
CA ARG A 723 -0.35 -1.15 -19.48
C ARG A 723 0.38 -1.68 -18.25
N SER A 724 -0.39 -1.94 -17.20
CA SER A 724 -0.03 -2.69 -16.01
C SER A 724 -0.68 -4.06 -16.06
N ASP A 725 0.08 -5.07 -16.46
CA ASP A 725 -0.39 -6.45 -16.57
C ASP A 725 -0.15 -7.23 -15.26
N ALA A 726 -0.96 -8.27 -15.03
CA ALA A 726 -0.79 -9.21 -13.91
C ALA A 726 0.58 -9.92 -13.95
N THR A 727 1.10 -10.27 -12.77
CA THR A 727 2.39 -10.97 -12.63
C THR A 727 2.35 -12.43 -13.09
N SER A 728 1.17 -12.98 -13.35
CA SER A 728 0.96 -14.32 -13.92
C SER A 728 -0.46 -14.45 -14.48
N GLY A 729 -0.69 -15.49 -15.29
CA GLY A 729 -1.99 -15.77 -15.91
C GLY A 729 -2.11 -15.25 -17.35
N PHE A 730 -3.35 -15.17 -17.81
CA PHE A 730 -3.73 -14.73 -19.15
C PHE A 730 -4.05 -13.22 -19.12
N SER A 731 -3.11 -12.37 -19.53
CA SER A 731 -3.34 -10.92 -19.63
C SER A 731 -3.81 -10.51 -21.02
N GLY A 732 -4.68 -9.50 -21.11
CA GLY A 732 -4.87 -8.73 -22.34
C GLY A 732 -5.44 -9.45 -23.57
N GLY A 733 -6.07 -10.62 -23.40
CA GLY A 733 -6.62 -11.40 -24.51
C GLY A 733 -5.68 -12.43 -25.11
N TYR A 734 -4.60 -12.78 -24.41
CA TYR A 734 -3.67 -13.84 -24.83
C TYR A 734 -3.94 -15.12 -24.04
N HIS A 735 -3.91 -16.27 -24.72
CA HIS A 735 -4.02 -17.59 -24.11
C HIS A 735 -2.66 -18.12 -23.58
N TYR A 736 -1.63 -17.27 -23.58
CA TYR A 736 -0.31 -17.58 -23.05
C TYR A 736 -0.11 -16.98 -21.66
N GLN A 737 0.76 -17.62 -20.87
CA GLN A 737 1.22 -17.06 -19.60
C GLN A 737 2.03 -15.79 -19.85
N THR A 738 1.65 -14.70 -19.22
CA THR A 738 2.34 -13.41 -19.29
C THR A 738 3.01 -13.06 -17.95
N ARG A 739 3.81 -11.99 -17.95
CA ARG A 739 4.42 -11.36 -16.78
C ARG A 739 4.19 -9.86 -16.84
N GLY A 740 4.04 -9.26 -15.67
CA GLY A 740 3.68 -7.86 -15.56
C GLY A 740 4.04 -7.31 -14.19
N MET A 741 3.48 -6.17 -13.84
CA MET A 741 3.84 -5.47 -12.61
C MET A 741 2.74 -5.45 -11.54
N SER A 742 1.50 -5.81 -11.90
CA SER A 742 0.37 -5.79 -10.98
C SER A 742 0.48 -6.94 -9.98
N LYS A 743 1.06 -6.66 -8.81
CA LYS A 743 1.25 -7.61 -7.69
C LYS A 743 -0.05 -8.17 -7.15
N ILE A 744 -1.11 -7.38 -7.25
CA ILE A 744 -2.47 -7.73 -6.85
C ILE A 744 -3.31 -7.59 -8.12
N ILE A 745 -4.04 -8.65 -8.48
CA ILE A 745 -5.00 -8.58 -9.57
C ILE A 745 -6.17 -7.72 -9.07
N ALA A 746 -6.37 -6.57 -9.70
CA ALA A 746 -7.46 -5.66 -9.36
C ALA A 746 -8.81 -6.34 -9.58
N GLU A 747 -9.73 -6.22 -8.63
CA GLU A 747 -11.03 -6.86 -8.69
C GLU A 747 -12.14 -5.85 -8.43
N SER A 748 -13.13 -5.78 -9.32
CA SER A 748 -14.28 -4.90 -9.10
C SER A 748 -15.13 -5.35 -7.92
N PRO A 749 -15.71 -4.42 -7.15
CA PRO A 749 -15.66 -2.96 -7.33
C PRO A 749 -14.44 -2.27 -6.70
N ASN A 750 -13.48 -3.05 -6.21
CA ASN A 750 -12.51 -2.61 -5.21
C ASN A 750 -11.18 -2.20 -5.86
N PHE A 751 -11.18 -1.14 -6.67
CA PHE A 751 -9.95 -0.44 -7.07
C PHE A 751 -10.22 0.92 -7.74
N LYS A 752 -9.25 1.83 -7.63
CA LYS A 752 -9.17 3.09 -8.37
C LYS A 752 -7.89 3.13 -9.20
N VAL A 753 -7.83 4.05 -10.16
CA VAL A 753 -6.62 4.31 -10.97
C VAL A 753 -6.35 5.80 -10.97
N ARG A 754 -5.11 6.20 -10.70
CA ARG A 754 -4.66 7.60 -10.67
C ARG A 754 -3.53 7.80 -11.67
N PHE A 755 -3.56 8.89 -12.43
CA PHE A 755 -2.49 9.26 -13.36
C PHE A 755 -2.63 10.71 -13.81
N ARG A 756 -1.53 11.29 -14.30
CA ARG A 756 -1.54 12.56 -15.01
C ARG A 756 -1.43 12.31 -16.51
N LEU A 757 -2.41 12.81 -17.27
CA LEU A 757 -2.46 12.71 -18.72
C LEU A 757 -2.38 14.10 -19.36
N ASN A 758 -1.61 14.21 -20.43
CA ASN A 758 -1.60 15.39 -21.30
C ASN A 758 -1.60 14.93 -22.75
N VAL A 759 -2.71 15.12 -23.45
CA VAL A 759 -2.84 14.84 -24.88
C VAL A 759 -2.35 16.06 -25.65
N LEU A 760 -1.27 15.90 -26.40
CA LEU A 760 -0.66 16.94 -27.22
C LEU A 760 -1.23 16.94 -28.63
N GLN A 761 -1.52 15.75 -29.16
CA GLN A 761 -2.14 15.56 -30.47
C GLN A 761 -3.02 14.30 -30.48
N GLY A 762 -4.21 14.40 -31.08
CA GLY A 762 -5.29 13.42 -30.89
C GLY A 762 -5.41 12.28 -31.89
N GLY A 763 -4.57 12.19 -32.94
CA GLY A 763 -4.68 11.12 -33.95
C GLY A 763 -5.77 11.31 -35.01
N GLY A 764 -6.46 12.46 -35.03
CA GLY A 764 -7.50 12.79 -36.01
C GLY A 764 -8.91 12.27 -35.64
N PRO A 765 -9.91 12.49 -36.52
CA PRO A 765 -11.32 12.24 -36.21
C PRO A 765 -11.67 10.79 -35.89
N LYS A 766 -10.93 9.84 -36.47
CA LYS A 766 -11.13 8.40 -36.27
C LYS A 766 -10.28 7.80 -35.16
N SER A 767 -9.54 8.62 -34.43
CA SER A 767 -8.72 8.14 -33.32
C SER A 767 -9.59 7.87 -32.09
N GLN A 768 -9.38 6.73 -31.47
CA GLN A 768 -9.95 6.36 -30.19
C GLN A 768 -8.83 6.42 -29.15
N PHE A 769 -8.77 7.53 -28.42
CA PHE A 769 -7.87 7.64 -27.28
C PHE A 769 -8.57 7.10 -26.05
N TYR A 770 -8.11 5.98 -25.53
CA TYR A 770 -8.65 5.38 -24.33
C TYR A 770 -8.04 6.05 -23.10
N LEU A 771 -8.85 6.82 -22.37
CA LEU A 771 -8.50 7.31 -21.02
C LEU A 771 -8.17 6.13 -20.11
N MET A 772 -8.96 5.06 -20.25
CA MET A 772 -8.84 3.83 -19.52
C MET A 772 -9.27 2.68 -20.44
N ASP A 773 -8.41 1.68 -20.56
CA ASP A 773 -8.64 0.37 -21.18
C ASP A 773 -8.34 -0.66 -20.10
N ILE A 774 -9.36 -1.39 -19.67
CA ILE A 774 -9.21 -2.53 -18.76
C ILE A 774 -9.57 -3.82 -19.48
N GLY A 775 -8.72 -4.84 -19.31
CA GLY A 775 -8.84 -6.14 -19.94
C GLY A 775 -8.86 -7.29 -18.94
N SER A 776 -9.68 -8.30 -19.22
CA SER A 776 -9.80 -9.52 -18.40
C SER A 776 -10.23 -10.73 -19.23
N CYS A 777 -10.29 -11.90 -18.59
CA CYS A 777 -10.77 -13.15 -19.17
C CYS A 777 -11.63 -13.94 -18.17
N TRP A 778 -12.82 -14.35 -18.59
CA TRP A 778 -13.64 -15.39 -17.93
C TRP A 778 -14.56 -16.10 -18.92
N LYS A 779 -15.07 -17.28 -18.58
CA LYS A 779 -16.03 -18.03 -19.44
C LYS A 779 -17.44 -17.49 -19.28
N ASN A 780 -18.34 -17.73 -20.24
CA ASN A 780 -19.74 -17.26 -20.19
C ASN A 780 -20.54 -17.82 -19.00
N ASN A 781 -20.10 -18.94 -18.44
CA ASN A 781 -20.66 -19.55 -17.22
C ASN A 781 -20.03 -19.02 -15.91
N GLY A 782 -19.19 -18.00 -15.97
CA GLY A 782 -18.59 -17.32 -14.81
C GLY A 782 -17.33 -17.96 -14.25
N LYS A 783 -16.90 -19.11 -14.78
CA LYS A 783 -15.63 -19.75 -14.39
C LYS A 783 -14.43 -18.92 -14.88
N PRO A 784 -13.30 -18.95 -14.14
CA PRO A 784 -12.04 -18.38 -14.64
C PRO A 784 -11.60 -19.02 -15.95
N CYS A 785 -10.85 -18.26 -16.76
CA CYS A 785 -10.20 -18.79 -17.94
C CYS A 785 -9.13 -19.82 -17.59
N ASP A 786 -8.98 -20.83 -18.46
CA ASP A 786 -8.04 -21.95 -18.29
C ASP A 786 -7.09 -22.12 -19.49
N GLY A 787 -7.22 -21.27 -20.51
CA GLY A 787 -6.43 -21.30 -21.74
C GLY A 787 -7.15 -21.99 -22.91
N ASP A 788 -8.36 -22.50 -22.71
CA ASP A 788 -9.19 -23.02 -23.80
C ASP A 788 -9.79 -21.87 -24.62
N VAL A 789 -9.16 -21.60 -25.77
CA VAL A 789 -9.52 -20.51 -26.69
C VAL A 789 -10.93 -20.60 -27.27
N THR A 790 -11.63 -21.73 -27.15
CA THR A 790 -13.00 -21.87 -27.66
C THR A 790 -14.07 -21.49 -26.62
N SER A 791 -13.75 -21.63 -25.34
CA SER A 791 -14.69 -21.34 -24.23
C SER A 791 -14.31 -20.11 -23.40
N ASP A 792 -13.02 -19.74 -23.38
CA ASP A 792 -12.55 -18.50 -22.75
C ASP A 792 -13.02 -17.27 -23.53
N VAL A 793 -13.43 -16.22 -22.81
CA VAL A 793 -13.88 -14.97 -23.42
C VAL A 793 -13.09 -13.80 -22.85
N THR A 794 -12.46 -13.05 -23.75
CA THR A 794 -11.73 -11.83 -23.39
C THR A 794 -12.69 -10.66 -23.30
N ARG A 795 -12.54 -9.82 -22.28
CA ARG A 795 -13.45 -8.71 -22.06
C ARG A 795 -12.72 -7.40 -21.87
N TYR A 796 -13.22 -6.37 -22.55
CA TYR A 796 -12.68 -5.02 -22.51
C TYR A 796 -13.73 -4.01 -22.08
N SER A 797 -13.30 -3.04 -21.28
CA SER A 797 -14.04 -1.81 -21.01
C SER A 797 -13.15 -0.62 -21.32
N GLU A 798 -13.61 0.25 -22.22
CA GLU A 798 -12.79 1.30 -22.83
C GLU A 798 -13.51 2.66 -22.79
N MET A 799 -12.88 3.69 -22.24
CA MET A 799 -13.41 5.06 -22.25
C MET A 799 -12.71 5.92 -23.30
N ILE A 800 -13.42 6.37 -24.33
CA ILE A 800 -12.86 7.15 -25.44
C ILE A 800 -12.94 8.65 -25.16
N LEU A 801 -11.81 9.37 -25.15
CA LEU A 801 -11.76 10.82 -24.91
C LEU A 801 -12.04 11.69 -26.13
N ASN A 802 -11.76 11.18 -27.34
CA ASN A 802 -11.82 12.00 -28.54
C ASN A 802 -13.23 12.58 -28.72
N PRO A 803 -13.41 13.92 -28.67
CA PRO A 803 -14.73 14.55 -28.75
C PRO A 803 -15.41 14.33 -30.10
N GLU A 804 -14.65 14.01 -31.14
CA GLU A 804 -15.17 13.74 -32.49
C GLU A 804 -15.76 12.33 -32.62
N THR A 805 -15.55 11.46 -31.63
CA THR A 805 -16.12 10.11 -31.63
C THR A 805 -17.65 10.19 -31.49
N PRO A 806 -18.42 9.67 -32.46
CA PRO A 806 -19.88 9.62 -32.37
C PRO A 806 -20.32 8.51 -31.43
N SER A 807 -21.54 8.62 -30.89
CA SER A 807 -22.19 7.48 -30.24
C SER A 807 -22.84 6.62 -31.32
N TRP A 808 -22.50 5.32 -31.40
CA TRP A 808 -23.19 4.38 -32.30
C TRP A 808 -24.41 3.73 -31.61
N CYS A 809 -24.39 3.64 -30.28
CA CYS A 809 -25.56 3.32 -29.48
C CYS A 809 -26.58 4.47 -29.55
N ASN A 810 -27.75 4.23 -30.13
CA ASN A 810 -28.76 5.26 -30.30
C ASN A 810 -30.19 4.68 -30.16
N PRO A 811 -31.21 5.50 -29.85
CA PRO A 811 -32.56 5.03 -29.57
C PRO A 811 -33.30 4.44 -30.78
N ASP A 812 -32.82 4.68 -32.00
CA ASP A 812 -33.45 4.18 -33.22
C ASP A 812 -32.83 2.86 -33.70
N ASP A 813 -31.56 2.61 -33.38
CA ASP A 813 -30.85 1.36 -33.60
C ASP A 813 -29.95 1.02 -32.39
N PHE A 814 -30.54 0.31 -31.42
CA PHE A 814 -29.90 -0.03 -30.14
C PHE A 814 -29.15 -1.38 -30.15
N LYS A 815 -28.90 -1.98 -31.33
CA LYS A 815 -28.17 -3.26 -31.46
C LYS A 815 -26.72 -3.20 -30.93
N LEU A 816 -26.15 -1.99 -30.88
CA LEU A 816 -24.83 -1.67 -30.33
C LEU A 816 -24.91 -1.02 -28.93
N CYS A 817 -26.08 -1.02 -28.30
CA CYS A 817 -26.25 -0.61 -26.90
C CYS A 817 -26.20 -1.84 -26.00
N PRO A 818 -25.55 -1.76 -24.82
CA PRO A 818 -25.69 -2.82 -23.83
C PRO A 818 -27.17 -2.95 -23.40
N PRO A 819 -27.67 -4.15 -23.11
CA PRO A 819 -29.06 -4.36 -22.71
C PRO A 819 -29.51 -3.49 -21.53
N TYR A 820 -28.62 -3.27 -20.56
CA TYR A 820 -28.91 -2.49 -19.36
C TYR A 820 -27.83 -1.46 -19.07
N HIS A 821 -28.26 -0.27 -18.67
CA HIS A 821 -27.45 0.69 -17.93
C HIS A 821 -27.76 0.54 -16.43
N THR A 822 -26.73 0.53 -15.59
CA THR A 822 -26.88 0.54 -14.13
C THR A 822 -26.36 1.87 -13.59
N PHE A 823 -27.26 2.68 -13.02
CA PHE A 823 -26.89 3.94 -12.37
C PHE A 823 -26.12 3.68 -11.05
N PRO A 824 -25.37 4.67 -10.53
CA PRO A 824 -24.61 4.52 -9.29
C PRO A 824 -25.44 4.11 -8.07
N ASN A 825 -26.74 4.47 -8.05
CA ASN A 825 -27.69 4.06 -7.00
C ASN A 825 -28.22 2.62 -7.16
N GLY A 826 -27.74 1.86 -8.15
CA GLY A 826 -28.16 0.49 -8.46
C GLY A 826 -29.39 0.38 -9.38
N THR A 827 -30.01 1.50 -9.76
CA THR A 827 -31.17 1.50 -10.67
C THR A 827 -30.75 0.98 -12.04
N LYS A 828 -31.46 -0.02 -12.55
CA LYS A 828 -31.24 -0.58 -13.88
C LYS A 828 -32.28 -0.07 -14.86
N VAL A 829 -31.83 0.44 -15.99
CA VAL A 829 -32.68 0.89 -17.09
C VAL A 829 -32.37 0.05 -18.31
N HIS A 830 -33.40 -0.52 -18.90
CA HIS A 830 -33.29 -1.32 -20.12
C HIS A 830 -33.17 -0.41 -21.35
N ARG A 831 -32.39 -0.81 -22.34
CA ARG A 831 -32.16 -0.07 -23.60
C ARG A 831 -33.41 0.18 -24.45
N THR A 832 -34.58 -0.36 -24.10
CA THR A 832 -35.84 -0.01 -24.77
C THR A 832 -36.55 1.17 -24.11
N ASP A 833 -36.15 1.56 -22.89
CA ASP A 833 -36.65 2.77 -22.23
C ASP A 833 -35.94 3.99 -22.82
N LYS A 834 -36.50 4.51 -23.92
CA LYS A 834 -35.94 5.67 -24.63
C LYS A 834 -35.86 6.95 -23.78
N SER A 835 -36.65 7.06 -22.71
CA SER A 835 -36.70 8.26 -21.87
C SER A 835 -35.58 8.31 -20.83
N HIS A 836 -35.14 7.16 -20.32
CA HIS A 836 -34.19 7.12 -19.20
C HIS A 836 -32.83 6.52 -19.55
N TYR A 837 -32.74 5.76 -20.65
CA TYR A 837 -31.49 5.11 -21.03
C TYR A 837 -30.47 6.13 -21.60
N PRO A 838 -29.23 6.19 -21.08
CA PRO A 838 -28.25 7.19 -21.52
C PRO A 838 -27.49 6.74 -22.77
N TYR A 839 -28.15 6.77 -23.94
CA TYR A 839 -27.55 6.32 -25.22
C TYR A 839 -26.20 6.99 -25.52
N GLU A 840 -26.13 8.31 -25.34
CA GLU A 840 -24.94 9.13 -25.62
C GLU A 840 -23.72 8.77 -24.76
N ALA A 841 -23.92 8.04 -23.66
CA ALA A 841 -22.86 7.58 -22.78
C ALA A 841 -22.07 6.39 -23.34
N TYR A 842 -22.56 5.77 -24.42
CA TYR A 842 -21.99 4.56 -25.03
C TYR A 842 -21.55 4.84 -26.46
N HIS A 843 -20.33 4.43 -26.82
CA HIS A 843 -19.93 4.37 -28.21
C HIS A 843 -20.50 3.10 -28.84
N MET A 844 -20.11 1.93 -28.33
CA MET A 844 -20.61 0.64 -28.78
C MET A 844 -20.53 -0.44 -27.69
N TYR A 845 -21.36 -1.47 -27.85
CA TYR A 845 -21.29 -2.75 -27.16
C TYR A 845 -21.39 -3.86 -28.20
N CYS A 846 -20.47 -4.83 -28.14
CA CYS A 846 -20.54 -6.04 -28.95
C CYS A 846 -20.43 -7.29 -28.08
N THR A 847 -21.17 -8.33 -28.45
CA THR A 847 -21.35 -9.55 -27.64
C THR A 847 -20.31 -10.62 -27.96
N PRO A 848 -20.03 -11.55 -27.04
CA PRO A 848 -19.15 -12.68 -27.35
C PRO A 848 -19.73 -13.57 -28.44
N GLY A 849 -18.87 -13.99 -29.37
CA GLY A 849 -19.25 -14.84 -30.50
C GLY A 849 -19.66 -16.27 -30.13
N ASN A 850 -19.44 -16.68 -28.87
CA ASN A 850 -19.84 -17.97 -28.31
C ASN A 850 -20.96 -17.84 -27.24
N GLY A 851 -21.68 -16.71 -27.19
CA GLY A 851 -22.83 -16.55 -26.29
C GLY A 851 -24.08 -17.24 -26.83
N GLU A 852 -24.67 -18.15 -26.04
CA GLU A 852 -25.83 -18.96 -26.46
C GLU A 852 -27.18 -18.27 -26.21
N HIS A 853 -27.24 -17.33 -25.25
CA HIS A 853 -28.47 -16.72 -24.75
C HIS A 853 -28.46 -15.19 -24.87
N VAL A 854 -27.80 -14.67 -25.90
CA VAL A 854 -27.64 -13.24 -26.13
C VAL A 854 -28.98 -12.59 -26.51
N GLU A 855 -29.32 -11.49 -25.83
CA GLU A 855 -30.56 -10.73 -26.10
C GLU A 855 -30.51 -10.04 -27.46
N GLN A 856 -31.50 -10.34 -28.31
CA GLN A 856 -31.63 -9.76 -29.64
C GLN A 856 -32.43 -8.45 -29.64
N PRO A 857 -32.10 -7.47 -30.52
CA PRO A 857 -30.99 -7.47 -31.47
C PRO A 857 -29.63 -7.23 -30.79
N SER A 858 -28.60 -7.94 -31.27
CA SER A 858 -27.21 -7.73 -30.86
C SER A 858 -26.24 -7.89 -32.03
N VAL A 859 -25.03 -7.36 -31.87
CA VAL A 859 -23.93 -7.54 -32.84
C VAL A 859 -22.77 -8.23 -32.12
N PRO A 860 -22.31 -9.42 -32.59
CA PRO A 860 -21.12 -10.05 -32.04
C PRO A 860 -19.88 -9.21 -32.36
N CYS A 861 -18.89 -9.22 -31.46
CA CYS A 861 -17.59 -8.62 -31.73
C CYS A 861 -16.91 -9.30 -32.93
N ASP A 862 -15.98 -8.60 -33.58
CA ASP A 862 -15.20 -9.17 -34.68
C ASP A 862 -14.53 -10.48 -34.21
N PRO A 863 -14.82 -11.61 -34.88
CA PRO A 863 -14.43 -12.93 -34.38
C PRO A 863 -12.95 -13.26 -34.66
N TYR A 864 -12.22 -12.35 -35.32
CA TYR A 864 -10.83 -12.56 -35.72
C TYR A 864 -9.85 -11.67 -34.94
N SER A 865 -10.33 -10.66 -34.21
CA SER A 865 -9.46 -9.65 -33.59
C SER A 865 -8.58 -10.18 -32.45
N ASN A 866 -8.98 -11.29 -31.80
CA ASN A 866 -8.21 -12.05 -30.80
C ASN A 866 -8.36 -13.56 -31.08
N PRO A 867 -7.50 -14.42 -30.50
CA PRO A 867 -7.57 -15.86 -30.69
C PRO A 867 -8.88 -16.48 -30.21
N GLN A 868 -9.40 -16.02 -29.07
CA GLN A 868 -10.65 -16.44 -28.46
C GLN A 868 -11.76 -15.37 -28.61
N PRO A 869 -13.05 -15.73 -28.42
CA PRO A 869 -14.15 -14.77 -28.43
C PRO A 869 -13.91 -13.54 -27.54
N GLN A 870 -14.46 -12.40 -27.95
CA GLN A 870 -14.33 -11.14 -27.24
C GLN A 870 -15.69 -10.52 -26.90
N GLU A 871 -15.72 -9.74 -25.84
CA GLU A 871 -16.79 -8.81 -25.52
C GLU A 871 -16.19 -7.42 -25.26
N ILE A 872 -16.67 -6.40 -25.96
CA ILE A 872 -16.14 -5.04 -25.85
C ILE A 872 -17.28 -4.11 -25.47
N LEU A 873 -17.01 -3.27 -24.47
CA LEU A 873 -17.87 -2.18 -24.08
C LEU A 873 -17.11 -0.85 -24.13
N GLN A 874 -17.46 0.00 -25.08
CA GLN A 874 -16.85 1.31 -25.27
C GLN A 874 -17.80 2.41 -24.79
N ILE A 875 -17.33 3.26 -23.89
CA ILE A 875 -18.08 4.35 -23.27
C ILE A 875 -17.51 5.72 -23.67
N LEU A 876 -18.34 6.75 -23.59
CA LEU A 876 -18.04 8.13 -23.96
C LEU A 876 -18.23 9.08 -22.77
N PRO A 877 -17.55 10.24 -22.75
CA PRO A 877 -17.75 11.30 -21.78
C PRO A 877 -19.23 11.67 -21.61
N HIS A 878 -19.76 11.48 -20.41
CA HIS A 878 -21.18 11.72 -20.13
C HIS A 878 -21.41 11.92 -18.63
N PRO A 879 -22.39 12.75 -18.19
CA PRO A 879 -22.61 13.05 -16.78
C PRO A 879 -22.87 11.83 -15.89
N VAL A 880 -23.44 10.76 -16.44
CA VAL A 880 -23.70 9.50 -15.71
C VAL A 880 -22.41 8.83 -15.20
N TRP A 881 -21.26 9.21 -15.74
CA TRP A 881 -19.95 8.70 -15.31
C TRP A 881 -19.26 9.57 -14.26
N GLY A 882 -19.82 10.75 -13.95
CA GLY A 882 -19.17 11.76 -13.11
C GLY A 882 -18.88 11.29 -11.68
N GLU A 883 -19.77 10.51 -11.08
CA GLU A 883 -19.57 9.96 -9.73
C GLU A 883 -18.37 8.99 -9.64
N TYR A 884 -17.92 8.45 -10.77
CA TYR A 884 -16.76 7.57 -10.85
C TYR A 884 -15.47 8.34 -11.20
N GLY A 885 -15.52 9.68 -11.26
CA GLY A 885 -14.37 10.53 -11.61
C GLY A 885 -14.06 10.63 -13.11
N TYR A 886 -14.89 10.02 -13.96
CA TYR A 886 -14.71 10.03 -15.42
C TYR A 886 -15.18 11.34 -16.06
N PRO A 887 -14.73 11.66 -17.29
CA PRO A 887 -15.18 12.82 -18.04
C PRO A 887 -16.71 12.92 -18.13
N THR A 888 -17.28 14.08 -17.81
CA THR A 888 -18.72 14.32 -17.84
C THR A 888 -19.21 14.99 -19.12
N LYS A 889 -18.27 15.49 -19.95
CA LYS A 889 -18.56 16.16 -21.21
C LYS A 889 -17.47 15.89 -22.24
N LYS A 890 -17.84 15.89 -23.52
CA LYS A 890 -16.91 15.77 -24.64
C LYS A 890 -15.82 16.85 -24.55
N GLY A 891 -14.57 16.45 -24.78
CA GLY A 891 -13.40 17.33 -24.78
C GLY A 891 -12.75 17.54 -23.40
N GLN A 892 -13.34 17.07 -22.30
CA GLN A 892 -12.70 17.13 -20.98
C GLN A 892 -11.49 16.20 -20.91
N GLY A 893 -10.35 16.73 -20.48
CA GLY A 893 -9.04 16.07 -20.46
C GLY A 893 -8.50 15.70 -21.84
N TRP A 894 -9.01 16.34 -22.90
CA TRP A 894 -8.51 16.20 -24.26
C TRP A 894 -7.37 17.19 -24.55
N ILE A 895 -7.11 17.49 -25.82
CA ILE A 895 -6.05 18.38 -26.27
C ILE A 895 -6.10 19.73 -25.55
N ALA A 896 -4.95 20.17 -25.05
CA ALA A 896 -4.78 21.40 -24.26
C ALA A 896 -5.46 21.42 -22.88
N ASP A 897 -5.92 20.26 -22.39
CA ASP A 897 -6.51 20.09 -21.06
C ASP A 897 -5.73 19.04 -20.22
N PRO A 898 -4.47 19.32 -19.84
CA PRO A 898 -3.67 18.39 -19.05
C PRO A 898 -4.32 18.15 -17.69
N THR A 899 -4.73 16.90 -17.44
CA THR A 899 -5.57 16.54 -16.30
C THR A 899 -4.91 15.45 -15.47
N THR A 900 -4.99 15.61 -14.14
CA THR A 900 -4.74 14.52 -13.20
C THR A 900 -6.06 13.83 -12.93
N TRP A 901 -6.15 12.57 -13.32
CA TRP A 901 -7.34 11.74 -13.15
C TRP A 901 -7.22 10.90 -11.89
N GLU A 902 -8.32 10.79 -11.15
CA GLU A 902 -8.57 9.75 -10.16
C GLU A 902 -9.90 9.07 -10.52
N LEU A 903 -9.81 7.87 -11.07
CA LEU A 903 -10.94 7.14 -11.62
C LEU A 903 -11.32 5.98 -10.69
N ASP A 904 -12.60 5.89 -10.33
CA ASP A 904 -13.19 4.74 -9.64
C ASP A 904 -13.50 3.63 -10.65
N VAL A 905 -12.43 3.09 -11.25
CA VAL A 905 -12.49 2.08 -12.30
C VAL A 905 -13.17 0.81 -11.81
N GLY A 906 -12.98 0.43 -10.55
CA GLY A 906 -13.62 -0.71 -9.92
C GLY A 906 -15.13 -0.56 -9.84
N ARG A 907 -15.66 0.51 -9.21
CA ARG A 907 -17.12 0.71 -9.12
C ARG A 907 -17.75 0.95 -10.49
N MET A 908 -17.07 1.65 -11.39
CA MET A 908 -17.54 1.83 -12.76
C MET A 908 -17.66 0.47 -13.47
N SER A 909 -16.57 -0.29 -13.54
CA SER A 909 -16.58 -1.58 -14.24
C SER A 909 -17.51 -2.61 -13.62
N GLN A 910 -17.93 -2.44 -12.35
CA GLN A 910 -18.98 -3.24 -11.71
C GLN A 910 -20.40 -2.88 -12.21
N SER A 911 -20.66 -1.62 -12.54
CA SER A 911 -21.98 -1.17 -13.02
C SER A 911 -22.21 -1.47 -14.51
N LEU A 912 -21.12 -1.65 -15.26
CA LEU A 912 -21.15 -2.01 -16.66
C LEU A 912 -21.74 -3.41 -16.91
N TYR A 913 -22.41 -3.55 -18.04
CA TYR A 913 -22.98 -4.82 -18.51
C TYR A 913 -21.90 -5.68 -19.17
N PHE A 914 -21.80 -6.94 -18.73
CA PHE A 914 -21.07 -8.00 -19.40
C PHE A 914 -21.94 -9.25 -19.44
N TYR A 915 -21.95 -9.93 -20.58
CA TYR A 915 -22.76 -11.10 -20.87
C TYR A 915 -22.36 -12.28 -19.98
N GLN A 916 -23.37 -13.00 -19.52
CA GLN A 916 -23.29 -14.16 -18.64
C GLN A 916 -24.46 -15.10 -18.97
N ASP A 917 -24.20 -16.40 -19.06
CA ASP A 917 -25.25 -17.39 -19.35
C ASP A 917 -26.30 -17.44 -18.22
N PRO A 918 -27.60 -17.46 -18.54
CA PRO A 918 -28.67 -17.58 -17.56
C PRO A 918 -28.48 -18.80 -16.63
N GLY A 919 -28.77 -18.61 -15.34
CA GLY A 919 -28.69 -19.69 -14.34
C GLY A 919 -27.26 -20.06 -13.90
N THR A 920 -26.23 -19.36 -14.37
CA THR A 920 -24.84 -19.60 -13.97
C THR A 920 -24.37 -18.66 -12.86
N ALA A 921 -23.30 -19.03 -12.15
CA ALA A 921 -22.73 -18.21 -11.09
C ALA A 921 -22.09 -16.93 -11.68
N PRO A 922 -22.30 -15.74 -11.09
CA PRO A 922 -21.69 -14.51 -11.58
C PRO A 922 -20.17 -14.59 -11.61
N ALA A 923 -19.55 -14.16 -12.71
CA ALA A 923 -18.10 -14.05 -12.80
C ALA A 923 -17.54 -13.06 -11.76
N ARG A 924 -16.41 -13.42 -11.14
CA ARG A 924 -15.59 -12.45 -10.39
C ARG A 924 -14.81 -11.59 -11.38
N ARG A 925 -15.06 -10.28 -11.39
CA ARG A 925 -14.48 -9.34 -12.36
C ARG A 925 -13.05 -8.93 -11.96
N LYS A 926 -12.09 -9.81 -12.28
CA LYS A 926 -10.66 -9.62 -12.01
C LYS A 926 -9.94 -9.07 -13.23
N TRP A 927 -9.41 -7.85 -13.18
CA TRP A 927 -8.78 -7.17 -14.31
C TRP A 927 -7.29 -7.48 -14.36
N SER A 928 -6.89 -8.32 -15.34
CA SER A 928 -5.51 -8.76 -15.53
C SER A 928 -4.66 -7.79 -16.35
N SER A 929 -5.29 -6.74 -16.90
CA SER A 929 -4.64 -5.63 -17.60
C SER A 929 -5.39 -4.33 -17.35
N ILE A 930 -4.66 -3.27 -17.02
CA ILE A 930 -5.16 -1.91 -16.86
C ILE A 930 -4.20 -0.99 -17.61
N GLY A 931 -4.70 -0.18 -18.54
CA GLY A 931 -3.86 0.68 -19.36
C GLY A 931 -4.59 1.88 -19.93
N LEU A 932 -3.82 2.67 -20.68
CA LEU A 932 -4.31 3.81 -21.45
C LEU A 932 -3.45 4.00 -22.68
N GLY A 933 -3.99 4.71 -23.68
CA GLY A 933 -3.28 4.97 -24.91
C GLY A 933 -4.23 5.28 -26.04
N THR A 934 -3.77 5.07 -27.27
CA THR A 934 -4.55 5.45 -28.45
C THR A 934 -4.58 4.34 -29.47
N GLU A 935 -5.71 4.26 -30.15
CA GLU A 935 -5.94 3.51 -31.37
C GLU A 935 -6.29 4.50 -32.47
N ILE A 936 -5.49 4.56 -33.53
CA ILE A 936 -5.84 5.32 -34.73
C ILE A 936 -6.53 4.33 -35.67
N PHE A 937 -7.85 4.47 -35.83
CA PHE A 937 -8.66 3.50 -36.56
C PHE A 937 -8.80 3.88 -38.03
N ARG A 938 -8.11 3.14 -38.91
CA ARG A 938 -8.24 3.22 -40.38
C ARG A 938 -8.14 4.65 -40.92
N ASP A 939 -7.14 5.37 -40.45
CA ASP A 939 -6.85 6.74 -40.86
C ASP A 939 -5.35 6.90 -41.09
N ALA A 940 -4.97 7.12 -42.35
CA ALA A 940 -3.57 7.17 -42.77
C ALA A 940 -2.95 8.55 -42.45
N ASN A 941 -1.64 8.55 -42.20
CA ASN A 941 -0.84 9.77 -41.99
C ASN A 941 -1.36 10.65 -40.84
N ARG A 942 -1.91 10.01 -39.81
CA ARG A 942 -2.33 10.68 -38.57
C ARG A 942 -1.27 10.54 -37.51
N VAL A 943 -1.19 11.53 -36.62
CA VAL A 943 -0.26 11.56 -35.49
C VAL A 943 -1.04 11.77 -34.20
N ALA A 944 -0.77 10.91 -33.23
CA ALA A 944 -1.17 11.09 -31.85
C ALA A 944 0.07 11.24 -30.97
N GLU A 945 0.05 12.18 -30.05
CA GLU A 945 1.14 12.46 -29.12
C GLU A 945 0.58 12.77 -27.74
N TRP A 946 1.12 12.13 -26.71
CA TRP A 946 0.68 12.35 -25.33
C TRP A 946 1.78 12.03 -24.33
N THR A 947 1.64 12.58 -23.12
CA THR A 947 2.47 12.21 -21.98
C THR A 947 1.62 11.65 -20.86
N VAL A 948 2.13 10.61 -20.20
CA VAL A 948 1.56 10.07 -18.97
C VAL A 948 2.62 10.03 -17.88
N GLY A 949 2.24 10.40 -16.67
CA GLY A 949 3.05 10.29 -15.47
C GLY A 949 2.18 9.95 -14.26
N ASP A 950 2.81 9.64 -13.14
CA ASP A 950 2.12 9.35 -11.87
C ASP A 950 1.06 8.23 -11.97
N PHE A 951 1.24 7.26 -12.87
CA PHE A 951 0.31 6.15 -13.06
C PHE A 951 0.38 5.20 -11.86
N ASP A 952 -0.74 5.03 -11.16
CA ASP A 952 -0.90 4.14 -10.01
C ASP A 952 -2.26 3.42 -10.00
N ILE A 953 -2.27 2.20 -9.46
CA ILE A 953 -3.48 1.38 -9.27
C ILE A 953 -3.69 1.19 -7.77
N LEU A 954 -4.80 1.76 -7.29
CA LEU A 954 -5.13 1.83 -5.88
C LEU A 954 -6.16 0.75 -5.56
N VAL A 955 -5.71 -0.38 -5.04
CA VAL A 955 -6.62 -1.42 -4.50
C VAL A 955 -6.89 -1.14 -3.02
N PRO A 956 -8.15 -1.16 -2.55
CA PRO A 956 -8.46 -1.27 -1.13
C PRO A 956 -7.77 -2.52 -0.63
N LYS A 957 -7.14 -2.45 0.53
CA LYS A 957 -6.62 -3.67 1.09
C LYS A 957 -7.80 -4.49 1.60
N ASN A 958 -7.88 -5.71 1.10
CA ASN A 958 -8.76 -6.75 1.64
C ASN A 958 -8.31 -7.12 3.05
#